data_AF-A0A378IPV7-F1
#
_entry.id   AF-A0A378IPV7-F1
#
_cell.length_a   1.000
_cell.length_b   1.000
_cell.length_c   1.000
_cell.angle_alpha   90.00
_cell.angle_beta   90.00
_cell.angle_gamma   90.00
#
_symmetry.space_group_name_H-M   'P 1'
#
loop_
_entity.id
_entity.type
_entity.pdbx_description
1 polymer ?
#
loop_
_entity_poly.entity_id
_entity_poly.type
_entity_poly.pdbx_seq_one_letter_code
_entity_poly.pdbx_strand_id
1 'polypeptide(L)'
;MKPIIKNRVLILILPVSLVILMMGLAIFGAYQSYSPVPFWDMWRGEIEFFIKISEGNTSLWWSQHNEHCILLSRLLFWIDLKWFDGSGLFLIVINYFLVLLSALLFWRIIHAIIEDKNRVNEFFWSLIITAWLFLWSQQENLVWPFQSQFFLAQILPLCAFYELNKAANNTKKLHFGIACILGLMSLGTMANGILALPLMLVYTVLTQQSKVRIFSLMIFTIIGFGFYFYTYNSASYHEPIQQSLKSKPLELLNYILMYLGNPFYFIFKQKVVAWLAGLILVVSSATMAIQLIPRLPRATLKLTLLFFIFYVEGTAVCTGLGRLHLGAVQSLGGRYTTPTIMAWASLLIVILPSILNKTRETRSSRKISERLMYAVLGIFLTVSIVNSQFEALQSKDNILFERKVAALALGLGVNDSIQIKKVYPDTQAALSIAQKASEKNLSIFGLYPFNETRYIGKTINAYTLPICREGSLTSIDEVEPDKRFVHVSGWLNSKSQPQMIRFLNSKNKIVGYAITKKDGLRTLYEGYLVTSQISKDLVLQGDGASCQLNILNGYIRKSNHQRIVITKNCEGYIDTINDAPYSPSFLSNRLLKVQGWLTKFVDSKAELPEAVLLVLTDNNGKSIFIKTRRTLRPDVGAHFKNPILDASGYVATADVSNFEKNYTLRLAYEEGNNIKICSQFKTISFFKKNAA
;
A
#
# COMPACT_ATOMS: atom_id res chain seq x y z
N MET A 1 -40.11 22.98 -30.46
CA MET A 1 -39.82 22.62 -29.04
C MET A 1 -39.06 21.28 -28.88
N LYS A 2 -39.41 20.21 -29.61
CA LYS A 2 -38.68 18.91 -29.61
C LYS A 2 -37.17 18.95 -30.01
N PRO A 3 -36.68 19.74 -30.99
CA PRO A 3 -35.27 19.69 -31.39
C PRO A 3 -34.30 20.36 -30.40
N ILE A 4 -34.76 21.37 -29.65
CA ILE A 4 -33.93 22.10 -28.66
C ILE A 4 -33.67 21.23 -27.42
N ILE A 5 -34.66 20.43 -27.00
CA ILE A 5 -34.52 19.46 -25.89
C ILE A 5 -33.55 18.34 -26.31
N LYS A 6 -33.66 17.84 -27.54
CA LYS A 6 -32.78 16.79 -28.08
C LYS A 6 -31.30 17.21 -28.08
N ASN A 7 -30.99 18.46 -28.46
CA ASN A 7 -29.63 18.99 -28.43
C ASN A 7 -29.07 19.18 -27.01
N ARG A 8 -29.90 19.59 -26.05
CA ARG A 8 -29.46 19.77 -24.65
C ARG A 8 -29.18 18.44 -23.95
N VAL A 9 -29.98 17.41 -24.22
CA VAL A 9 -29.73 16.05 -23.71
C VAL A 9 -28.42 15.51 -24.26
N LEU A 10 -28.15 15.70 -25.56
CA LEU A 10 -26.91 15.22 -26.20
C LEU A 10 -25.64 15.83 -25.57
N ILE A 11 -25.68 17.11 -25.21
CA ILE A 11 -24.55 17.85 -24.60
C ILE A 11 -24.18 17.25 -23.22
N LEU A 12 -25.13 16.68 -22.50
CA LEU A 12 -24.92 16.14 -21.15
C LEU A 12 -24.52 14.66 -21.14
N ILE A 13 -24.71 13.91 -22.23
CA ILE A 13 -24.37 12.47 -22.28
C ILE A 13 -22.87 12.27 -22.00
N LEU A 14 -22.01 13.05 -22.65
CA LEU A 14 -20.56 12.92 -22.52
C LEU A 14 -20.04 13.18 -21.10
N PRO A 15 -20.33 14.34 -20.45
CA PRO A 15 -19.85 14.59 -19.09
C PRO A 15 -20.48 13.63 -18.06
N VAL A 16 -21.73 13.20 -18.24
CA VAL A 16 -22.34 12.19 -17.36
C VAL A 16 -21.59 10.86 -17.49
N SER A 17 -21.33 10.41 -18.72
CA SER A 17 -20.58 9.18 -18.97
C SER A 17 -19.16 9.26 -18.41
N LEU A 18 -18.50 10.40 -18.56
CA LEU A 18 -17.17 10.65 -18.00
C LEU A 18 -17.20 10.54 -16.47
N VAL A 19 -18.12 11.20 -15.78
CA VAL A 19 -18.22 11.13 -14.31
C VAL A 19 -18.47 9.69 -13.84
N ILE A 20 -19.41 8.99 -14.47
CA ILE A 20 -19.70 7.58 -14.14
C ILE A 20 -18.46 6.72 -14.32
N LEU A 21 -17.72 6.89 -15.42
CA LEU A 21 -16.48 6.16 -15.69
C LEU A 21 -15.41 6.47 -14.63
N MET A 22 -15.16 7.76 -14.35
CA MET A 22 -14.11 8.19 -13.42
C MET A 22 -14.39 7.71 -12.00
N MET A 23 -15.63 7.91 -11.51
CA MET A 23 -16.06 7.43 -10.20
C MET A 23 -16.06 5.91 -10.12
N GLY A 24 -16.59 5.23 -11.15
CA GLY A 24 -16.65 3.76 -11.20
C GLY A 24 -15.26 3.13 -11.15
N LEU A 25 -14.31 3.64 -11.95
CA LEU A 25 -12.91 3.19 -11.92
C LEU A 25 -12.24 3.50 -10.59
N ALA A 26 -12.47 4.67 -10.00
CA ALA A 26 -11.92 4.99 -8.69
C ALA A 26 -12.43 4.04 -7.60
N ILE A 27 -13.74 3.76 -7.56
CA ILE A 27 -14.34 2.81 -6.59
C ILE A 27 -13.82 1.39 -6.82
N PHE A 28 -13.76 0.95 -8.08
CA PHE A 28 -13.20 -0.35 -8.42
C PHE A 28 -11.72 -0.48 -8.01
N GLY A 29 -10.93 0.58 -8.22
CA GLY A 29 -9.54 0.62 -7.78
C GLY A 29 -9.39 0.54 -6.26
N ALA A 30 -10.28 1.15 -5.48
CA ALA A 30 -10.31 0.98 -4.03
C ALA A 30 -10.67 -0.45 -3.62
N TYR A 31 -11.63 -1.08 -4.30
CA TYR A 31 -11.95 -2.49 -4.09
C TYR A 31 -10.73 -3.39 -4.36
N GLN A 32 -10.03 -3.18 -5.48
CA GLN A 32 -8.82 -3.92 -5.85
C GLN A 32 -7.63 -3.67 -4.92
N SER A 33 -7.57 -2.50 -4.27
CA SER A 33 -6.46 -2.09 -3.40
C SER A 33 -6.74 -2.31 -1.91
N TYR A 34 -7.95 -2.78 -1.58
CA TYR A 34 -8.37 -2.93 -0.18
C TYR A 34 -7.50 -3.94 0.57
N SER A 35 -7.03 -3.51 1.74
CA SER A 35 -6.32 -4.36 2.69
C SER A 35 -6.72 -3.97 4.11
N PRO A 36 -7.16 -4.92 4.94
CA PRO A 36 -7.34 -4.67 6.36
C PRO A 36 -6.00 -4.69 7.13
N VAL A 37 -4.87 -4.96 6.45
CA VAL A 37 -3.55 -4.97 7.08
C VAL A 37 -3.09 -3.53 7.34
N PRO A 38 -2.77 -3.17 8.60
CA PRO A 38 -2.27 -1.85 8.92
C PRO A 38 -0.98 -1.53 8.17
N PHE A 39 -0.91 -0.33 7.61
CA PHE A 39 0.21 0.12 6.79
C PHE A 39 0.74 1.46 7.31
N TRP A 40 2.06 1.53 7.50
CA TRP A 40 2.78 2.76 7.85
C TRP A 40 2.18 3.44 9.10
N ASP A 41 1.66 4.66 8.94
CA ASP A 41 1.20 5.49 10.04
C ASP A 41 0.03 4.88 10.83
N MET A 42 -0.68 3.89 10.27
CA MET A 42 -1.75 3.16 10.97
C MET A 42 -1.25 2.43 12.23
N TRP A 43 0.01 1.99 12.25
CA TRP A 43 0.57 1.27 13.41
C TRP A 43 0.61 2.16 14.65
N ARG A 44 1.24 3.34 14.57
CA ARG A 44 1.36 4.26 15.69
C ARG A 44 0.19 5.24 15.81
N GLY A 45 -0.26 5.77 14.67
CA GLY A 45 -1.27 6.83 14.59
C GLY A 45 -2.69 6.35 14.85
N GLU A 46 -2.97 5.06 14.66
CA GLU A 46 -4.30 4.47 14.81
C GLU A 46 -4.32 3.37 15.87
N ILE A 47 -3.59 2.26 15.69
CA ILE A 47 -3.67 1.11 16.62
C ILE A 47 -3.06 1.45 17.99
N GLU A 48 -1.80 1.90 18.02
CA GLU A 48 -1.14 2.26 19.27
C GLU A 48 -1.85 3.41 19.98
N PHE A 49 -2.30 4.41 19.20
CA PHE A 49 -3.13 5.51 19.70
C PHE A 49 -4.38 5.00 20.42
N PHE A 50 -5.14 4.11 19.80
CA PHE A 50 -6.37 3.57 20.37
C PHE A 50 -6.12 2.76 21.64
N ILE A 51 -5.07 1.93 21.65
CA ILE A 51 -4.67 1.16 22.83
C ILE A 51 -4.36 2.10 24.00
N LYS A 52 -3.50 3.10 23.79
CA LYS A 52 -3.07 4.03 24.86
C LYS A 52 -4.20 4.94 25.35
N ILE A 53 -5.10 5.37 24.47
CA ILE A 53 -6.30 6.13 24.86
C ILE A 53 -7.24 5.27 25.69
N SER A 54 -7.43 4.00 25.31
CA SER A 54 -8.25 3.05 26.07
C SER A 54 -7.67 2.74 27.45
N GLU A 55 -6.37 2.95 27.63
CA GLU A 55 -5.65 2.85 28.92
C GLU A 55 -5.66 4.15 29.73
N GLY A 56 -6.35 5.20 29.26
CA GLY A 56 -6.58 6.45 29.99
C GLY A 56 -5.68 7.63 29.60
N ASN A 57 -4.81 7.49 28.59
CA ASN A 57 -3.90 8.58 28.18
C ASN A 57 -4.58 9.60 27.24
N THR A 58 -5.49 10.42 27.79
CA THR A 58 -6.29 11.40 27.05
C THR A 58 -5.48 12.52 26.40
N SER A 59 -4.26 12.79 26.87
CA SER A 59 -3.36 13.78 26.27
C SER A 59 -3.07 13.48 24.79
N LEU A 60 -3.17 12.21 24.39
CA LEU A 60 -2.89 11.77 23.04
C LEU A 60 -3.85 12.32 21.99
N TRP A 61 -5.05 12.79 22.34
CA TRP A 61 -5.95 13.43 21.37
C TRP A 61 -5.31 14.64 20.70
N TRP A 62 -4.59 15.43 21.48
CA TRP A 62 -3.95 16.69 21.08
C TRP A 62 -2.45 16.54 20.81
N SER A 63 -1.89 15.34 21.05
CA SER A 63 -0.48 15.07 20.82
C SER A 63 -0.11 15.18 19.35
N GLN A 64 1.11 15.60 19.08
CA GLN A 64 1.65 15.61 17.73
C GLN A 64 1.83 14.17 17.20
N HIS A 65 1.48 13.96 15.92
CA HIS A 65 1.82 12.78 15.14
C HIS A 65 2.61 13.23 13.91
N ASN A 66 3.88 12.81 13.80
CA ASN A 66 4.86 13.42 12.89
C ASN A 66 4.93 14.93 13.15
N GLU A 67 4.64 15.81 12.19
CA GLU A 67 4.53 17.27 12.37
C GLU A 67 3.08 17.76 12.41
N HIS A 68 2.10 16.89 12.72
CA HIS A 68 0.68 17.18 12.56
C HIS A 68 -0.11 17.03 13.87
N CYS A 69 -1.16 17.84 14.01
CA CYS A 69 -2.19 17.67 15.03
C CYS A 69 -3.46 17.11 14.38
N ILE A 70 -3.57 15.79 14.33
CA ILE A 70 -4.59 15.05 13.54
C ILE A 70 -5.86 14.71 14.33
N LEU A 71 -6.37 15.68 15.09
CA LEU A 71 -7.50 15.47 16.00
C LEU A 71 -8.73 14.88 15.31
N LEU A 72 -9.16 15.46 14.19
CA LEU A 72 -10.39 15.05 13.52
C LEU A 72 -10.26 13.65 12.92
N SER A 73 -9.10 13.32 12.35
CA SER A 73 -8.86 11.98 11.81
C SER A 73 -8.71 10.93 12.90
N ARG A 74 -8.09 11.27 14.05
CA ARG A 74 -8.08 10.38 15.23
C ARG A 74 -9.47 10.02 15.72
N LEU A 75 -10.42 10.96 15.65
CA LEU A 75 -11.82 10.66 15.98
C LEU A 75 -12.38 9.58 15.03
N LEU A 76 -12.10 9.70 13.73
CA LEU A 76 -12.50 8.71 12.74
C LEU A 76 -11.81 7.35 12.97
N PHE A 77 -10.51 7.34 13.26
CA PHE A 77 -9.75 6.12 13.57
C PHE A 77 -10.27 5.43 14.83
N TRP A 78 -10.60 6.22 15.86
CA TRP A 78 -11.22 5.71 17.07
C TRP A 78 -12.58 5.06 16.78
N ILE A 79 -13.41 5.69 15.93
CA ILE A 79 -14.70 5.12 15.50
C ILE A 79 -14.49 3.80 14.74
N ASP A 80 -13.53 3.73 13.81
CA ASP A 80 -13.25 2.51 13.03
C ASP A 80 -12.87 1.34 13.95
N LEU A 81 -11.94 1.56 14.89
CA LEU A 81 -11.51 0.54 15.84
C LEU A 81 -12.59 0.18 16.87
N LYS A 82 -13.43 1.14 17.28
CA LYS A 82 -14.45 0.90 18.31
C LYS A 82 -15.70 0.21 17.79
N TRP A 83 -16.13 0.52 16.56
CA TRP A 83 -17.43 0.09 16.01
C TRP A 83 -17.35 -0.69 14.69
N PHE A 84 -16.22 -0.70 14.00
CA PHE A 84 -16.04 -1.36 12.69
C PHE A 84 -14.82 -2.32 12.66
N ASP A 85 -14.48 -2.86 13.83
CA ASP A 85 -13.43 -3.85 14.08
C ASP A 85 -12.02 -3.45 13.62
N GLY A 86 -11.78 -2.18 13.27
CA GLY A 86 -10.47 -1.72 12.77
C GLY A 86 -10.11 -2.28 11.38
N SER A 87 -11.11 -2.57 10.55
CA SER A 87 -10.92 -3.10 9.19
C SER A 87 -10.46 -2.05 8.18
N GLY A 88 -10.62 -0.75 8.50
CA GLY A 88 -10.31 0.36 7.62
C GLY A 88 -11.32 0.60 6.49
N LEU A 89 -12.33 -0.27 6.31
CA LEU A 89 -13.35 -0.09 5.26
C LEU A 89 -14.17 1.17 5.51
N PHE A 90 -14.60 1.42 6.75
CA PHE A 90 -15.35 2.63 7.10
C PHE A 90 -14.53 3.89 6.76
N LEU A 91 -13.24 3.89 7.08
CA LEU A 91 -12.34 5.01 6.75
C LEU A 91 -12.19 5.24 5.24
N ILE A 92 -12.11 4.18 4.43
CA ILE A 92 -12.11 4.31 2.96
C ILE A 92 -13.43 4.92 2.49
N VAL A 93 -14.58 4.46 3.01
CA VAL A 93 -15.87 5.08 2.67
C VAL A 93 -15.90 6.57 3.03
N ILE A 94 -15.34 6.95 4.19
CA ILE A 94 -15.22 8.34 4.60
C ILE A 94 -14.35 9.15 3.62
N ASN A 95 -13.24 8.60 3.11
CA ASN A 95 -12.43 9.28 2.10
C ASN A 95 -13.27 9.64 0.86
N TYR A 96 -14.03 8.67 0.31
CA TYR A 96 -14.90 8.91 -0.85
C TYR A 96 -16.05 9.87 -0.53
N PHE A 97 -16.60 9.80 0.68
CA PHE A 97 -17.61 10.74 1.15
C PHE A 97 -17.08 12.17 1.22
N LEU A 98 -15.84 12.37 1.69
CA LEU A 98 -15.19 13.69 1.72
C LEU A 98 -14.90 14.24 0.31
N VAL A 99 -14.57 13.38 -0.66
CA VAL A 99 -14.48 13.77 -2.08
C VAL A 99 -15.85 14.23 -2.60
N LEU A 100 -16.92 13.48 -2.30
CA LEU A 100 -18.28 13.84 -2.68
C LEU A 100 -18.71 15.18 -2.05
N LEU A 101 -18.43 15.39 -0.76
CA LEU A 101 -18.70 16.68 -0.10
C LEU A 101 -17.93 17.83 -0.75
N SER A 102 -16.68 17.59 -1.16
CA SER A 102 -15.88 18.58 -1.89
C SER A 102 -16.52 18.90 -3.24
N ALA A 103 -16.99 17.90 -3.99
CA ALA A 103 -17.71 18.10 -5.24
C ALA A 103 -18.99 18.92 -5.03
N LEU A 104 -19.81 18.58 -4.03
CA LEU A 104 -21.03 19.32 -3.70
C LEU A 104 -20.76 20.78 -3.31
N LEU A 105 -19.66 21.04 -2.60
CA LEU A 105 -19.23 22.41 -2.29
C LEU A 105 -18.85 23.17 -3.57
N PHE A 106 -18.08 22.56 -4.46
CA PHE A 106 -17.74 23.17 -5.74
C PHE A 106 -18.97 23.40 -6.63
N TRP A 107 -19.95 22.51 -6.63
CA TRP A 107 -21.23 22.71 -7.33
C TRP A 107 -21.95 23.95 -6.81
N ARG A 108 -22.00 24.15 -5.48
CA ARG A 108 -22.57 25.37 -4.88
C ARG A 108 -21.81 26.63 -5.29
N ILE A 109 -20.48 26.56 -5.38
CA ILE A 109 -19.65 27.69 -5.81
C ILE A 109 -19.87 27.98 -7.31
N ILE A 110 -19.97 26.96 -8.16
CA ILE A 110 -20.26 27.10 -9.59
C ILE A 110 -21.64 27.75 -9.79
N HIS A 111 -22.65 27.27 -9.06
CA HIS A 111 -23.98 27.86 -9.07
C HIS A 111 -23.95 29.35 -8.70
N ALA A 112 -23.13 29.72 -7.69
CA ALA A 112 -23.00 31.11 -7.25
C ALA A 112 -22.18 31.99 -8.21
N ILE A 113 -21.28 31.42 -9.02
CA ILE A 113 -20.40 32.19 -9.92
C ILE A 113 -20.98 32.36 -11.33
N ILE A 114 -21.79 31.40 -11.79
CA ILE A 114 -22.48 31.49 -13.08
C ILE A 114 -23.76 32.29 -12.87
N GLU A 115 -23.69 33.60 -13.12
CA GLU A 115 -24.84 34.51 -13.02
C GLU A 115 -25.95 34.20 -14.04
N ASP A 116 -25.59 33.52 -15.13
CA ASP A 116 -26.50 33.16 -16.18
C ASP A 116 -27.35 31.95 -15.79
N LYS A 117 -28.68 32.07 -15.80
CA LYS A 117 -29.64 31.02 -15.40
C LYS A 117 -29.62 29.77 -16.33
N ASN A 118 -28.58 29.59 -17.13
CA ASN A 118 -28.39 28.41 -17.97
C ASN A 118 -27.94 27.20 -17.12
N ARG A 119 -28.92 26.54 -16.50
CA ARG A 119 -28.75 25.31 -15.71
C ARG A 119 -27.97 24.20 -16.44
N VAL A 120 -27.98 24.17 -17.77
CA VAL A 120 -27.22 23.17 -18.54
C VAL A 120 -25.72 23.39 -18.40
N ASN A 121 -25.25 24.64 -18.49
CA ASN A 121 -23.82 24.96 -18.34
C ASN A 121 -23.36 24.72 -16.90
N GLU A 122 -24.17 25.14 -15.93
CA GLU A 122 -23.91 24.88 -14.50
C GLU A 122 -23.73 23.38 -14.25
N PHE A 123 -24.69 22.56 -14.71
CA PHE A 123 -24.63 21.11 -14.53
C PHE A 123 -23.46 20.48 -15.28
N PHE A 124 -23.19 20.91 -16.52
CA PHE A 124 -22.05 20.44 -17.31
C PHE A 124 -20.72 20.65 -16.57
N TRP A 125 -20.42 21.86 -16.12
CA TRP A 125 -19.15 22.16 -15.44
C TRP A 125 -19.06 21.52 -14.06
N SER A 126 -20.19 21.41 -13.37
CA SER A 126 -20.29 20.68 -12.11
C SER A 126 -19.90 19.20 -12.29
N LEU A 127 -20.38 18.54 -13.35
CA LEU A 127 -19.97 17.17 -13.69
C LEU A 127 -18.47 17.08 -14.03
N ILE A 128 -17.94 18.00 -14.83
CA ILE A 128 -16.50 18.01 -15.16
C ILE A 128 -15.63 18.14 -13.89
N ILE A 129 -16.01 19.02 -12.96
CA ILE A 129 -15.30 19.16 -11.69
C ILE A 129 -15.43 17.90 -10.83
N THR A 130 -16.60 17.24 -10.80
CA THR A 130 -16.74 15.95 -10.12
C THR A 130 -15.80 14.90 -10.71
N ALA A 131 -15.75 14.76 -12.04
CA ALA A 131 -14.84 13.83 -12.70
C ALA A 131 -13.37 14.11 -12.33
N TRP A 132 -12.99 15.38 -12.30
CA TRP A 132 -11.64 15.84 -11.91
C TRP A 132 -11.30 15.50 -10.45
N LEU A 133 -12.24 15.68 -9.52
CA LEU A 133 -12.04 15.38 -8.11
C LEU A 133 -11.91 13.87 -7.82
N PHE A 134 -12.33 13.00 -8.75
CA PHE A 134 -12.20 11.54 -8.67
C PHE A 134 -11.00 10.98 -9.46
N LEU A 135 -10.06 11.83 -9.87
CA LEU A 135 -8.83 11.40 -10.53
C LEU A 135 -8.05 10.37 -9.71
N TRP A 136 -7.63 9.28 -10.37
CA TRP A 136 -6.83 8.20 -9.79
C TRP A 136 -5.38 8.62 -9.46
N SER A 137 -4.94 9.79 -9.91
CA SER A 137 -3.66 10.37 -9.47
C SER A 137 -3.57 10.44 -7.94
N GLN A 138 -4.69 10.64 -7.25
CA GLN A 138 -4.78 10.66 -5.79
C GLN A 138 -5.07 9.30 -5.14
N GLN A 139 -4.82 8.19 -5.83
CA GLN A 139 -5.15 6.84 -5.34
C GLN A 139 -4.62 6.55 -3.93
N GLU A 140 -3.43 7.05 -3.57
CA GLU A 140 -2.89 6.93 -2.21
C GLU A 140 -3.86 7.46 -1.15
N ASN A 141 -4.54 8.58 -1.42
CA ASN A 141 -5.53 9.17 -0.50
C ASN A 141 -6.90 8.48 -0.58
N LEU A 142 -7.26 7.91 -1.74
CA LEU A 142 -8.53 7.22 -1.90
C LEU A 142 -8.54 5.85 -1.19
N VAL A 143 -7.47 5.08 -1.34
CA VAL A 143 -7.45 3.66 -0.95
C VAL A 143 -6.83 3.38 0.40
N TRP A 144 -6.10 4.34 0.98
CA TRP A 144 -5.44 4.16 2.27
C TRP A 144 -6.33 4.70 3.40
N PRO A 145 -6.80 3.85 4.34
CA PRO A 145 -7.64 4.25 5.47
C PRO A 145 -7.17 5.47 6.26
N PHE A 146 -5.86 5.67 6.41
CA PHE A 146 -5.29 6.74 7.23
C PHE A 146 -5.42 8.17 6.63
N GLN A 147 -5.93 8.30 5.41
CA GLN A 147 -5.79 9.52 4.60
C GLN A 147 -6.91 10.56 4.72
N SER A 148 -7.91 10.34 5.59
CA SER A 148 -9.02 11.29 5.80
C SER A 148 -8.57 12.73 6.09
N GLN A 149 -7.43 12.88 6.78
CA GLN A 149 -6.79 14.16 7.08
C GLN A 149 -6.44 14.99 5.85
N PHE A 150 -6.05 14.36 4.73
CA PHE A 150 -5.69 15.08 3.51
C PHE A 150 -6.91 15.74 2.86
N PHE A 151 -8.09 15.13 2.95
CA PHE A 151 -9.33 15.73 2.46
C PHE A 151 -9.85 16.80 3.44
N LEU A 152 -9.84 16.50 4.75
CA LEU A 152 -10.29 17.44 5.78
C LEU A 152 -9.47 18.74 5.77
N ALA A 153 -8.16 18.63 5.58
CA ALA A 153 -7.25 19.78 5.48
C ALA A 153 -7.55 20.72 4.31
N GLN A 154 -8.34 20.28 3.31
CA GLN A 154 -8.71 21.13 2.17
C GLN A 154 -10.16 21.61 2.25
N ILE A 155 -11.08 20.70 2.58
CA ILE A 155 -12.51 21.03 2.58
C ILE A 155 -12.86 22.01 3.71
N LEU A 156 -12.24 21.92 4.88
CA LEU A 156 -12.55 22.81 6.01
C LEU A 156 -12.12 24.26 5.74
N PRO A 157 -10.89 24.57 5.30
CA PRO A 157 -10.53 25.94 4.90
C PRO A 157 -11.38 26.46 3.75
N LEU A 158 -11.67 25.64 2.72
CA LEU A 158 -12.49 26.07 1.59
C LEU A 158 -13.92 26.41 2.03
N CYS A 159 -14.53 25.60 2.90
CA CYS A 159 -15.82 25.92 3.53
C CYS A 159 -15.73 27.20 4.36
N ALA A 160 -14.66 27.39 5.12
CA ALA A 160 -14.46 28.60 5.95
C ALA A 160 -14.41 29.86 5.08
N PHE A 161 -13.64 29.86 3.99
CA PHE A 161 -13.61 30.98 3.04
C PHE A 161 -14.96 31.20 2.36
N TYR A 162 -15.65 30.12 1.97
CA TYR A 162 -16.96 30.23 1.32
C TYR A 162 -18.03 30.84 2.24
N GLU A 163 -18.05 30.45 3.52
CA GLU A 163 -18.94 31.05 4.53
C GLU A 163 -18.53 32.49 4.87
N LEU A 164 -17.23 32.80 4.85
CA LEU A 164 -16.73 34.16 5.03
C LEU A 164 -17.12 35.10 3.87
N ASN A 165 -17.19 34.57 2.64
CA ASN A 165 -17.81 35.27 1.49
C ASN A 165 -19.29 35.56 1.73
N LYS A 166 -20.06 34.58 2.23
CA LYS A 166 -21.47 34.85 2.57
C LYS A 166 -21.60 35.88 3.67
N ALA A 167 -20.72 35.86 4.67
CA ALA A 167 -20.69 36.87 5.73
C ALA A 167 -20.33 38.27 5.20
N ALA A 168 -19.51 38.37 4.15
CA ALA A 168 -19.20 39.64 3.50
C ALA A 168 -20.43 40.23 2.79
N ASN A 169 -21.22 39.38 2.13
CA ASN A 169 -22.37 39.80 1.32
C ASN A 169 -23.71 39.81 2.10
N ASN A 170 -23.74 39.27 3.32
CA ASN A 170 -24.95 39.13 4.14
C ASN A 170 -24.71 39.64 5.58
N THR A 171 -25.71 40.30 6.17
CA THR A 171 -25.64 40.83 7.54
C THR A 171 -25.77 39.77 8.62
N LYS A 172 -26.19 38.54 8.29
CA LYS A 172 -26.36 37.45 9.25
C LYS A 172 -25.03 37.05 9.91
N LYS A 173 -24.94 37.20 11.23
CA LYS A 173 -23.77 36.82 12.06
C LYS A 173 -23.46 35.31 12.02
N LEU A 174 -24.46 34.48 11.70
CA LEU A 174 -24.33 33.02 11.64
C LEU A 174 -23.20 32.55 10.70
N HIS A 175 -23.11 33.13 9.49
CA HIS A 175 -22.09 32.73 8.51
C HIS A 175 -20.67 33.00 9.01
N PHE A 176 -20.46 34.13 9.69
CA PHE A 176 -19.17 34.44 10.30
C PHE A 176 -18.84 33.49 11.45
N GLY A 177 -19.81 33.15 12.30
CA GLY A 177 -19.63 32.17 13.37
C GLY A 177 -19.24 30.79 12.83
N ILE A 178 -19.95 30.30 11.80
CA ILE A 178 -19.63 29.03 11.13
C ILE A 178 -18.22 29.08 10.51
N ALA A 179 -17.85 30.18 9.83
CA ALA A 179 -16.52 30.36 9.27
C ALA A 179 -15.42 30.25 10.35
N CYS A 180 -15.62 30.89 11.51
CA CYS A 180 -14.68 30.81 12.63
C CYS A 180 -14.53 29.39 13.18
N ILE A 181 -15.64 28.66 13.34
CA ILE A 181 -15.61 27.25 13.79
C ILE A 181 -14.82 26.40 12.80
N LEU A 182 -15.08 26.53 11.49
CA LEU A 182 -14.36 25.79 10.45
C LEU A 182 -12.87 26.14 10.39
N GLY A 183 -12.53 27.43 10.58
CA GLY A 183 -11.15 27.90 10.67
C GLY A 183 -10.41 27.31 11.87
N LEU A 184 -11.04 27.27 13.04
CA LEU A 184 -10.49 26.64 14.25
C LEU A 184 -10.37 25.12 14.09
N MET A 185 -11.38 24.45 13.53
CA MET A 185 -11.33 23.01 13.23
C MET A 185 -10.21 22.64 12.26
N SER A 186 -9.84 23.57 11.36
CA SER A 186 -8.72 23.34 10.44
C SER A 186 -7.39 23.14 11.18
N LEU A 187 -7.21 23.73 12.37
CA LEU A 187 -6.02 23.49 13.22
C LEU A 187 -5.88 22.03 13.67
N GLY A 188 -7.00 21.29 13.75
CA GLY A 188 -7.05 19.89 14.14
C GLY A 188 -6.97 18.89 12.97
N THR A 189 -6.49 19.33 11.81
CA THR A 189 -6.31 18.48 10.61
C THR A 189 -4.84 18.09 10.40
N MET A 190 -4.12 18.79 9.53
CA MET A 190 -2.67 18.62 9.31
C MET A 190 -1.94 19.94 9.58
N ALA A 191 -0.61 19.94 9.41
CA ALA A 191 0.21 21.12 9.64
C ALA A 191 -0.24 22.36 8.85
N ASN A 192 -0.69 22.18 7.61
CA ASN A 192 -1.17 23.29 6.79
C ASN A 192 -2.46 23.94 7.32
N GLY A 193 -3.22 23.26 8.20
CA GLY A 193 -4.38 23.82 8.88
C GLY A 193 -4.10 25.16 9.59
N ILE A 194 -2.86 25.36 10.04
CA ILE A 194 -2.40 26.59 10.68
C ILE A 194 -2.52 27.83 9.77
N LEU A 195 -2.49 27.67 8.45
CA LEU A 195 -2.57 28.76 7.49
C LEU A 195 -4.01 29.29 7.31
N ALA A 196 -5.04 28.55 7.75
CA ALA A 196 -6.43 28.90 7.49
C ALA A 196 -6.83 30.24 8.15
N LEU A 197 -6.63 30.39 9.46
CA LEU A 197 -7.03 31.58 10.22
C LEU A 197 -6.27 32.86 9.79
N PRO A 198 -4.92 32.85 9.61
CA PRO A 198 -4.21 34.00 9.06
C PRO A 198 -4.74 34.43 7.70
N LEU A 199 -5.00 33.48 6.79
CA LEU A 199 -5.52 33.79 5.46
C LEU A 199 -6.96 34.30 5.52
N MET A 200 -7.79 33.77 6.42
CA MET A 200 -9.13 34.32 6.67
C MET A 200 -9.08 35.75 7.20
N LEU A 201 -8.13 36.07 8.08
CA LEU A 201 -7.91 37.42 8.58
C LEU A 201 -7.56 38.37 7.44
N VAL A 202 -6.58 38.01 6.61
CA VAL A 202 -6.19 38.82 5.44
C VAL A 202 -7.37 38.98 4.47
N TYR A 203 -8.10 37.90 4.18
CA TYR A 203 -9.31 37.95 3.34
C TYR A 203 -10.34 38.95 3.91
N THR A 204 -10.57 38.93 5.22
CA THR A 204 -11.54 39.81 5.90
C THR A 204 -11.13 41.28 5.82
N VAL A 205 -9.83 41.56 5.91
CA VAL A 205 -9.27 42.91 5.74
C VAL A 205 -9.44 43.38 4.29
N LEU A 206 -9.05 42.56 3.31
CA LEU A 206 -9.16 42.93 1.88
C LEU A 206 -10.61 43.12 1.42
N THR A 207 -11.54 42.38 2.00
CA THR A 207 -12.98 42.51 1.74
C THR A 207 -13.67 43.57 2.59
N GLN A 208 -12.90 44.34 3.37
CA GLN A 208 -13.36 45.48 4.18
C GLN A 208 -14.53 45.14 5.12
N GLN A 209 -14.51 43.96 5.72
CA GLN A 209 -15.55 43.61 6.70
C GLN A 209 -15.37 44.37 8.02
N SER A 210 -16.34 44.25 8.93
CA SER A 210 -16.34 45.02 10.17
C SER A 210 -15.11 44.75 11.05
N LYS A 211 -14.65 45.79 11.76
CA LYS A 211 -13.49 45.74 12.66
C LYS A 211 -13.61 44.64 13.73
N VAL A 212 -14.82 44.34 14.19
CA VAL A 212 -15.09 43.25 15.14
C VAL A 212 -14.67 41.90 14.55
N ARG A 213 -15.04 41.61 13.29
CA ARG A 213 -14.69 40.35 12.62
C ARG A 213 -13.17 40.21 12.44
N ILE A 214 -12.51 41.30 12.05
CA ILE A 214 -11.05 41.39 11.93
C ILE A 214 -10.39 41.08 13.28
N PHE A 215 -10.81 41.76 14.34
CA PHE A 215 -10.25 41.57 15.68
C PHE A 215 -10.48 40.14 16.22
N SER A 216 -11.67 39.57 16.01
CA SER A 216 -11.96 38.18 16.38
C SER A 216 -11.05 37.18 15.68
N LEU A 217 -10.86 37.31 14.36
CA LEU A 217 -9.97 36.42 13.61
C LEU A 217 -8.50 36.61 13.99
N MET A 218 -8.09 37.83 14.34
CA MET A 218 -6.74 38.10 14.86
C MET A 218 -6.53 37.37 16.19
N ILE A 219 -7.47 37.45 17.13
CA ILE A 219 -7.41 36.71 18.39
C ILE A 219 -7.34 35.19 18.13
N PHE A 220 -8.23 34.65 17.28
CA PHE A 220 -8.21 33.23 16.97
C PHE A 220 -6.92 32.78 16.30
N THR A 221 -6.31 33.63 15.48
CA THR A 221 -5.01 33.34 14.87
C THR A 221 -3.91 33.25 15.94
N ILE A 222 -3.83 34.23 16.85
CA ILE A 222 -2.82 34.26 17.92
C ILE A 222 -3.00 33.07 18.86
N ILE A 223 -4.23 32.81 19.32
CA ILE A 223 -4.54 31.67 20.21
C ILE A 223 -4.27 30.36 19.48
N GLY A 224 -4.66 30.25 18.21
CA GLY A 224 -4.44 29.06 17.39
C GLY A 224 -2.95 28.72 17.23
N PHE A 225 -2.10 29.73 16.99
CA PHE A 225 -0.65 29.55 16.95
C PHE A 225 -0.11 29.16 18.32
N GLY A 226 -0.54 29.84 19.38
CA GLY A 226 -0.13 29.52 20.75
C GLY A 226 -0.44 28.07 21.11
N PHE A 227 -1.65 27.60 20.82
CA PHE A 227 -2.07 26.23 21.06
C PHE A 227 -1.28 25.22 20.22
N TYR A 228 -1.13 25.48 18.91
CA TYR A 228 -0.45 24.57 17.99
C TYR A 228 1.03 24.39 18.35
N PHE A 229 1.73 25.48 18.73
CA PHE A 229 3.15 25.44 19.05
C PHE A 229 3.47 25.15 20.51
N TYR A 230 2.47 25.04 21.40
CA TYR A 230 2.70 24.80 22.83
C TYR A 230 3.46 23.49 23.12
N THR A 231 3.17 22.42 22.38
CA THR A 231 3.83 21.10 22.51
C THR A 231 4.57 20.68 21.25
N TYR A 232 4.73 21.59 20.28
CA TYR A 232 5.33 21.27 18.99
C TYR A 232 6.83 21.02 19.12
N ASN A 233 7.27 19.87 18.61
CA ASN A 233 8.68 19.53 18.49
C ASN A 233 9.00 19.21 17.02
N SER A 234 9.96 19.93 16.43
CA SER A 234 10.47 19.57 15.10
C SER A 234 11.28 18.28 15.19
N ALA A 235 11.11 17.36 14.24
CA ALA A 235 11.97 16.18 14.16
C ALA A 235 13.45 16.58 14.01
N SER A 236 14.34 15.88 14.71
CA SER A 236 15.78 16.20 14.82
C SER A 236 16.55 16.16 13.49
N TYR A 237 15.97 15.58 12.44
CA TYR A 237 16.56 15.46 11.11
C TYR A 237 16.19 16.62 10.17
N HIS A 238 15.31 17.54 10.58
CA HIS A 238 14.96 18.71 9.78
C HIS A 238 16.11 19.72 9.80
N GLU A 239 16.58 20.12 8.61
CA GLU A 239 17.46 21.29 8.50
C GLU A 239 16.73 22.55 8.98
N PRO A 240 17.40 23.47 9.69
CA PRO A 240 16.79 24.74 10.09
C PRO A 240 16.22 25.47 8.86
N ILE A 241 14.97 25.94 8.95
CA ILE A 241 14.23 26.61 7.85
C ILE A 241 15.07 27.73 7.19
N GLN A 242 15.81 28.49 8.01
CA GLN A 242 16.67 29.58 7.57
C GLN A 242 17.84 29.11 6.70
N GLN A 243 18.36 27.91 6.96
CA GLN A 243 19.45 27.33 6.20
C GLN A 243 18.96 26.87 4.82
N SER A 244 17.82 26.16 4.75
CA SER A 244 17.19 25.73 3.49
C SER A 244 16.88 26.90 2.54
N LEU A 245 16.37 28.01 3.08
CA LEU A 245 16.06 29.22 2.30
C LEU A 245 17.29 29.90 1.71
N LYS A 246 18.42 29.88 2.43
CA LYS A 246 19.67 30.52 1.98
C LYS A 246 20.52 29.63 1.10
N SER A 247 20.53 28.32 1.36
CA SER A 247 21.45 27.39 0.70
C SER A 247 20.90 26.84 -0.62
N LYS A 248 19.57 26.69 -0.76
CA LYS A 248 18.95 25.93 -1.87
C LYS A 248 17.64 26.54 -2.43
N PRO A 249 17.60 27.83 -2.79
CA PRO A 249 16.36 28.49 -3.25
C PRO A 249 15.80 27.91 -4.56
N LEU A 250 16.66 27.52 -5.51
CA LEU A 250 16.23 26.92 -6.79
C LEU A 250 15.65 25.52 -6.61
N GLU A 251 16.21 24.72 -5.69
CA GLU A 251 15.67 23.39 -5.39
C GLU A 251 14.31 23.50 -4.70
N LEU A 252 14.14 24.47 -3.80
CA LEU A 252 12.84 24.75 -3.19
C LEU A 252 11.80 25.19 -4.23
N LEU A 253 12.18 26.06 -5.17
CA LEU A 253 11.29 26.43 -6.29
C LEU A 253 10.90 25.22 -7.12
N ASN A 254 11.87 24.37 -7.49
CA ASN A 254 11.59 23.12 -8.22
C ASN A 254 10.66 22.20 -7.44
N TYR A 255 10.86 22.07 -6.12
CA TYR A 255 9.99 21.30 -5.25
C TYR A 255 8.55 21.83 -5.30
N ILE A 256 8.35 23.14 -5.12
CA ILE A 256 7.04 23.79 -5.10
C ILE A 256 6.33 23.63 -6.44
N LEU A 257 7.01 23.87 -7.56
CA LEU A 257 6.42 23.77 -8.89
C LEU A 257 6.03 22.32 -9.23
N MET A 258 6.89 21.34 -8.91
CA MET A 258 6.54 19.93 -9.08
C MET A 258 5.39 19.50 -8.16
N TYR A 259 5.35 20.00 -6.92
CA TYR A 259 4.25 19.78 -5.98
C TYR A 259 2.94 20.25 -6.61
N LEU A 260 2.86 21.51 -7.04
CA LEU A 260 1.62 22.13 -7.52
C LEU A 260 1.10 21.56 -8.85
N GLY A 261 1.98 21.02 -9.69
CA GLY A 261 1.60 20.33 -10.93
C GLY A 261 1.54 18.80 -10.82
N ASN A 262 1.64 18.25 -9.61
CA ASN A 262 1.69 16.81 -9.36
C ASN A 262 0.62 15.97 -10.10
N PRO A 263 -0.67 16.38 -10.23
CA PRO A 263 -1.66 15.58 -10.96
C PRO A 263 -1.27 15.34 -12.42
N PHE A 264 -0.59 16.30 -13.04
CA PHE A 264 -0.13 16.20 -14.42
C PHE A 264 1.10 15.29 -14.57
N TYR A 265 1.90 15.10 -13.52
CA TYR A 265 2.92 14.04 -13.51
C TYR A 265 2.26 12.66 -13.60
N PHE A 266 1.18 12.41 -12.86
CA PHE A 266 0.48 11.13 -12.93
C PHE A 266 -0.24 10.90 -14.26
N ILE A 267 -0.77 11.96 -14.88
CA ILE A 267 -1.45 11.90 -16.17
C ILE A 267 -0.45 11.65 -17.32
N PHE A 268 0.67 12.36 -17.34
CA PHE A 268 1.63 12.36 -18.46
C PHE A 268 2.92 11.57 -18.21
N LYS A 269 3.16 11.12 -16.97
CA LYS A 269 4.38 10.43 -16.51
C LYS A 269 5.68 11.21 -16.76
N GLN A 270 5.59 12.55 -16.77
CA GLN A 270 6.72 13.44 -17.10
C GLN A 270 6.88 14.54 -16.06
N LYS A 271 8.08 14.63 -15.45
CA LYS A 271 8.39 15.61 -14.40
C LYS A 271 8.31 17.06 -14.89
N VAL A 272 8.75 17.31 -16.13
CA VAL A 272 8.73 18.63 -16.75
C VAL A 272 7.30 19.15 -16.91
N VAL A 273 6.35 18.25 -17.23
CA VAL A 273 4.93 18.63 -17.38
C VAL A 273 4.34 19.06 -16.04
N ALA A 274 4.66 18.37 -14.94
CA ALA A 274 4.26 18.82 -13.60
C ALA A 274 4.88 20.17 -13.25
N TRP A 275 6.17 20.35 -13.51
CA TRP A 275 6.83 21.64 -13.24
C TRP A 275 6.16 22.79 -14.01
N LEU A 276 5.90 22.62 -15.32
CA LEU A 276 5.22 23.62 -16.15
C LEU A 276 3.79 23.87 -15.70
N ALA A 277 3.04 22.82 -15.32
CA ALA A 277 1.71 22.98 -14.78
C ALA A 277 1.74 23.79 -13.48
N GLY A 278 2.64 23.47 -12.55
CA GLY A 278 2.81 24.24 -11.31
C GLY A 278 3.11 25.72 -11.59
N LEU A 279 3.96 26.01 -12.58
CA LEU A 279 4.25 27.38 -13.00
C LEU A 279 2.99 28.09 -13.54
N ILE A 280 2.20 27.39 -14.37
CA ILE A 280 0.93 27.93 -14.89
C ILE A 280 -0.05 28.25 -13.76
N LEU A 281 -0.16 27.38 -12.75
CA LEU A 281 -1.04 27.62 -11.60
C LEU A 281 -0.65 28.90 -10.86
N VAL A 282 0.63 29.04 -10.50
CA VAL A 282 1.16 30.19 -9.75
C VAL A 282 1.05 31.49 -10.55
N VAL A 283 1.45 31.48 -11.83
CA VAL A 283 1.39 32.68 -12.67
C VAL A 283 -0.06 33.11 -12.91
N SER A 284 -0.97 32.15 -13.14
CA SER A 284 -2.39 32.43 -13.35
C SER A 284 -3.04 32.97 -12.06
N SER A 285 -2.80 32.33 -10.91
CA SER A 285 -3.37 32.77 -9.62
C SER A 285 -2.89 34.17 -9.25
N ALA A 286 -1.58 34.46 -9.40
CA ALA A 286 -1.00 35.77 -9.16
C ALA A 286 -1.57 36.85 -10.11
N THR A 287 -1.64 36.54 -11.41
CA THR A 287 -2.19 37.47 -12.42
C THR A 287 -3.65 37.81 -12.11
N MET A 288 -4.46 36.82 -11.75
CA MET A 288 -5.86 37.02 -11.40
C MET A 288 -6.03 37.80 -10.10
N ALA A 289 -5.19 37.55 -9.10
CA ALA A 289 -5.19 38.32 -7.86
C ALA A 289 -4.89 39.80 -8.12
N ILE A 290 -3.87 40.10 -8.94
CA ILE A 290 -3.53 41.47 -9.36
C ILE A 290 -4.70 42.13 -10.08
N GLN A 291 -5.35 41.43 -11.02
CA GLN A 291 -6.52 41.94 -11.76
C GLN A 291 -7.74 42.20 -10.88
N LEU A 292 -7.84 41.55 -9.71
CA LEU A 292 -8.93 41.75 -8.75
C LEU A 292 -8.65 42.85 -7.72
N ILE A 293 -7.42 43.37 -7.60
CA ILE A 293 -7.07 44.47 -6.68
C ILE A 293 -8.06 45.64 -6.76
N PRO A 294 -8.45 46.15 -7.95
CA PRO A 294 -9.37 47.28 -8.03
C PRO A 294 -10.81 46.95 -7.60
N ARG A 295 -11.14 45.66 -7.42
CA ARG A 295 -12.51 45.16 -7.15
C ARG A 295 -12.61 44.35 -5.86
N LEU A 296 -11.58 44.34 -5.01
CA LEU A 296 -11.49 43.46 -3.83
C LEU A 296 -12.73 43.48 -2.94
N PRO A 297 -13.33 44.63 -2.58
CA PRO A 297 -14.48 44.64 -1.68
C PRO A 297 -15.73 43.96 -2.25
N ARG A 298 -15.82 43.85 -3.58
CA ARG A 298 -17.01 43.30 -4.28
C ARG A 298 -16.77 41.92 -4.88
N ALA A 299 -15.52 41.49 -5.06
CA ALA A 299 -15.16 40.23 -5.71
C ALA A 299 -15.00 39.05 -4.72
N THR A 300 -15.81 39.02 -3.67
CA THR A 300 -15.70 38.11 -2.51
C THR A 300 -15.65 36.63 -2.89
N LEU A 301 -16.51 36.17 -3.80
CA LEU A 301 -16.52 34.76 -4.23
C LEU A 301 -15.28 34.36 -5.05
N LYS A 302 -14.77 35.24 -5.91
CA LYS A 302 -13.52 34.95 -6.67
C LYS A 302 -12.31 34.95 -5.74
N LEU A 303 -12.29 35.86 -4.76
CA LEU A 303 -11.27 35.88 -3.72
C LEU A 303 -11.29 34.63 -2.86
N THR A 304 -12.47 34.05 -2.57
CA THR A 304 -12.58 32.78 -1.83
C THR A 304 -11.74 31.68 -2.50
N LEU A 305 -11.89 31.52 -3.82
CA LEU A 305 -11.16 30.51 -4.58
C LEU A 305 -9.67 30.83 -4.71
N LEU A 306 -9.29 32.09 -4.88
CA LEU A 306 -7.88 32.49 -4.91
C LEU A 306 -7.18 32.31 -3.57
N PHE A 307 -7.83 32.68 -2.46
CA PHE A 307 -7.28 32.46 -1.12
C PHE A 307 -7.13 30.98 -0.80
N PHE A 308 -8.03 30.14 -1.31
CA PHE A 308 -7.85 28.69 -1.23
C PHE A 308 -6.66 28.21 -2.08
N ILE A 309 -6.42 28.77 -3.27
CA ILE A 309 -5.21 28.47 -4.05
C ILE A 309 -3.95 28.90 -3.28
N PHE A 310 -3.95 30.11 -2.69
CA PHE A 310 -2.84 30.58 -1.85
C PHE A 310 -2.61 29.73 -0.60
N TYR A 311 -3.67 29.18 -0.02
CA TYR A 311 -3.57 28.18 1.05
C TYR A 311 -2.83 26.91 0.58
N VAL A 312 -3.13 26.42 -0.62
CA VAL A 312 -2.45 25.26 -1.22
C VAL A 312 -1.00 25.59 -1.62
N GLU A 313 -0.74 26.77 -2.18
CA GLU A 313 0.61 27.25 -2.46
C GLU A 313 1.45 27.38 -1.17
N GLY A 314 0.87 27.95 -0.12
CA GLY A 314 1.49 28.00 1.22
C GLY A 314 1.76 26.62 1.79
N THR A 315 0.85 25.66 1.56
CA THR A 315 1.06 24.25 1.93
C THR A 315 2.27 23.66 1.19
N ALA A 316 2.42 23.94 -0.11
CA ALA A 316 3.56 23.47 -0.90
C ALA A 316 4.89 24.06 -0.40
N VAL A 317 4.90 25.36 -0.04
CA VAL A 317 6.06 26.03 0.56
C VAL A 317 6.43 25.38 1.90
N CYS A 318 5.48 25.24 2.83
CA CYS A 318 5.72 24.63 4.14
C CYS A 318 6.23 23.18 4.00
N THR A 319 5.65 22.41 3.07
CA THR A 319 6.09 21.03 2.82
C THR A 319 7.50 20.98 2.24
N GLY A 320 7.80 21.84 1.27
CA GLY A 320 9.13 21.94 0.67
C GLY A 320 10.18 22.31 1.71
N LEU A 321 9.91 23.30 2.57
CA LEU A 321 10.82 23.71 3.64
C LEU A 321 11.14 22.58 4.63
N GLY A 322 10.15 21.74 4.95
CA GLY A 322 10.35 20.60 5.85
C GLY A 322 10.90 19.33 5.18
N ARG A 323 10.84 19.20 3.85
CA ARG A 323 11.14 17.93 3.15
C ARG A 323 12.15 18.04 2.01
N LEU A 324 12.75 19.20 1.81
CA LEU A 324 13.72 19.41 0.72
C LEU A 324 14.91 18.44 0.79
N HIS A 325 15.33 18.06 2.01
CA HIS A 325 16.43 17.11 2.24
C HIS A 325 16.17 15.71 1.66
N LEU A 326 14.90 15.35 1.41
CA LEU A 326 14.50 14.09 0.76
C LEU A 326 14.55 14.16 -0.78
N GLY A 327 14.84 15.35 -1.33
CA GLY A 327 14.91 15.61 -2.76
C GLY A 327 13.58 16.05 -3.39
N ALA A 328 13.65 16.85 -4.45
CA ALA A 328 12.48 17.43 -5.13
C ALA A 328 11.50 16.39 -5.71
N VAL A 329 11.96 15.18 -6.02
CA VAL A 329 11.11 14.10 -6.53
C VAL A 329 10.09 13.64 -5.48
N GLN A 330 10.36 13.84 -4.19
CA GLN A 330 9.45 13.49 -3.12
C GLN A 330 8.10 14.25 -3.22
N SER A 331 8.10 15.46 -3.78
CA SER A 331 6.88 16.25 -3.98
C SER A 331 5.89 15.63 -4.96
N LEU A 332 6.34 14.65 -5.76
CA LEU A 332 5.50 13.87 -6.68
C LEU A 332 4.79 12.68 -6.01
N GLY A 333 4.87 12.56 -4.68
CA GLY A 333 4.11 11.57 -3.91
C GLY A 333 2.60 11.69 -4.13
N GLY A 334 1.91 10.55 -4.23
CA GLY A 334 0.48 10.48 -4.51
C GLY A 334 -0.36 11.23 -3.47
N ARG A 335 0.04 11.22 -2.21
CA ARG A 335 -0.62 11.96 -1.11
C ARG A 335 -0.74 13.48 -1.32
N TYR A 336 0.14 14.09 -2.11
CA TYR A 336 0.11 15.54 -2.37
C TYR A 336 -0.83 15.98 -3.51
N THR A 337 -1.46 15.03 -4.19
CA THR A 337 -2.36 15.32 -5.32
C THR A 337 -3.66 15.99 -4.88
N THR A 338 -4.34 15.54 -3.82
CA THR A 338 -5.64 16.08 -3.38
C THR A 338 -5.67 17.61 -3.25
N PRO A 339 -4.76 18.29 -2.52
CA PRO A 339 -4.75 19.75 -2.45
C PRO A 339 -4.62 20.40 -3.84
N THR A 340 -3.78 19.85 -4.70
CA THR A 340 -3.51 20.41 -6.03
C THR A 340 -4.66 20.19 -7.01
N ILE A 341 -5.32 19.02 -6.98
CA ILE A 341 -6.54 18.75 -7.74
C ILE A 341 -7.60 19.80 -7.37
N MET A 342 -7.79 20.07 -6.08
CA MET A 342 -8.73 21.09 -5.63
C MET A 342 -8.30 22.52 -6.02
N ALA A 343 -7.01 22.83 -5.99
CA ALA A 343 -6.50 24.14 -6.45
C ALA A 343 -6.75 24.36 -7.96
N TRP A 344 -6.52 23.34 -8.79
CA TRP A 344 -6.82 23.37 -10.22
C TRP A 344 -8.33 23.48 -10.51
N ALA A 345 -9.15 22.79 -9.72
CA ALA A 345 -10.61 22.94 -9.76
C ALA A 345 -11.01 24.39 -9.43
N SER A 346 -10.44 24.98 -8.37
CA SER A 346 -10.66 26.37 -8.02
C SER A 346 -10.24 27.32 -9.14
N LEU A 347 -9.04 27.14 -9.72
CA LEU A 347 -8.57 27.98 -10.83
C LEU A 347 -9.53 27.92 -12.02
N LEU A 348 -9.97 26.72 -12.41
CA LEU A 348 -10.93 26.52 -13.50
C LEU A 348 -12.24 27.27 -13.24
N ILE A 349 -12.75 27.23 -12.01
CA ILE A 349 -14.00 27.90 -11.66
C ILE A 349 -13.82 29.43 -11.67
N VAL A 350 -12.70 29.99 -11.21
CA VAL A 350 -12.47 31.45 -11.27
C VAL A 350 -12.44 31.96 -12.71
N ILE A 351 -11.84 31.21 -13.65
CA ILE A 351 -11.76 31.59 -15.07
C ILE A 351 -13.06 31.32 -15.84
N LEU A 352 -13.95 30.48 -15.31
CA LEU A 352 -15.12 29.98 -16.01
C LEU A 352 -16.05 31.08 -16.58
N PRO A 353 -16.41 32.15 -15.86
CA PRO A 353 -17.24 33.22 -16.41
C PRO A 353 -16.62 33.89 -17.64
N SER A 354 -15.29 34.07 -17.65
CA SER A 354 -14.56 34.67 -18.78
C SER A 354 -14.57 33.76 -20.01
N ILE A 355 -14.51 32.44 -19.82
CA ILE A 355 -14.65 31.45 -20.90
C ILE A 355 -16.06 31.51 -21.49
N LEU A 356 -17.09 31.47 -20.64
CA LEU A 356 -18.49 31.48 -21.08
C LEU A 356 -18.85 32.77 -21.84
N ASN A 357 -18.42 33.94 -21.36
CA ASN A 357 -18.73 35.22 -22.02
C ASN A 357 -18.06 35.36 -23.39
N LYS A 358 -16.79 34.95 -23.53
CA LYS A 358 -16.07 34.99 -24.83
C LYS A 358 -16.71 34.11 -25.90
N THR A 359 -17.35 33.00 -25.53
CA THR A 359 -18.01 32.11 -26.50
C THR A 359 -19.24 32.72 -27.15
N ARG A 360 -19.92 33.68 -26.49
CA ARG A 360 -21.12 34.35 -27.00
C ARG A 360 -20.86 35.44 -28.05
N GLU A 361 -19.71 36.09 -27.99
CA GLU A 361 -19.52 37.39 -28.64
C GLU A 361 -19.03 37.38 -30.10
N THR A 362 -18.77 36.25 -30.78
CA THR A 362 -18.11 36.38 -32.11
C THR A 362 -18.31 35.29 -33.16
N ARG A 363 -18.52 35.79 -34.39
CA ARG A 363 -18.75 35.09 -35.68
C ARG A 363 -17.60 35.34 -36.68
N SER A 364 -16.35 35.48 -36.22
CA SER A 364 -15.16 35.80 -37.03
C SER A 364 -14.25 34.57 -37.24
N SER A 365 -13.72 34.39 -38.45
CA SER A 365 -12.94 33.23 -38.89
C SER A 365 -11.61 33.01 -38.14
N ARG A 366 -10.94 34.07 -37.68
CA ARG A 366 -9.70 33.96 -36.89
C ARG A 366 -9.93 33.26 -35.54
N LYS A 367 -11.10 33.47 -34.94
CA LYS A 367 -11.54 32.82 -33.70
C LYS A 367 -11.99 31.36 -33.88
N ILE A 368 -12.20 30.88 -35.12
CA ILE A 368 -12.52 29.48 -35.40
C ILE A 368 -11.29 28.60 -35.20
N SER A 369 -10.12 29.04 -35.68
CA SER A 369 -8.85 28.32 -35.50
C SER A 369 -8.47 28.17 -34.02
N GLU A 370 -8.65 29.22 -33.22
CA GLU A 370 -8.42 29.19 -31.76
C GLU A 370 -9.40 28.23 -31.06
N ARG A 371 -10.68 28.25 -31.42
CA ARG A 371 -11.69 27.32 -30.87
C ARG A 371 -11.37 25.87 -31.20
N LEU A 372 -10.93 25.59 -32.43
CA LEU A 372 -10.51 24.26 -32.85
C LEU A 372 -9.30 23.80 -32.04
N MET A 373 -8.30 24.67 -31.85
CA MET A 373 -7.12 24.38 -31.03
C MET A 373 -7.50 24.06 -29.58
N TYR A 374 -8.36 24.87 -28.95
CA TYR A 374 -8.84 24.60 -27.58
C TYR A 374 -9.67 23.32 -27.48
N ALA A 375 -10.49 23.02 -28.49
CA ALA A 375 -11.24 21.78 -28.56
C ALA A 375 -10.31 20.57 -28.68
N VAL A 376 -9.31 20.62 -29.56
CA VAL A 376 -8.29 19.57 -29.71
C VAL A 376 -7.51 19.38 -28.42
N LEU A 377 -7.07 20.46 -27.77
CA LEU A 377 -6.36 20.40 -26.49
C LEU A 377 -7.24 19.83 -25.38
N GLY A 378 -8.52 20.23 -25.32
CA GLY A 378 -9.48 19.70 -24.36
C GLY A 378 -9.76 18.21 -24.57
N ILE A 379 -9.87 17.76 -25.83
CA ILE A 379 -10.01 16.34 -26.17
C ILE A 379 -8.75 15.58 -25.77
N PHE A 380 -7.56 16.08 -26.15
CA PHE A 380 -6.29 15.47 -25.78
C PHE A 380 -6.12 15.33 -24.27
N LEU A 381 -6.46 16.37 -23.50
CA LEU A 381 -6.43 16.34 -22.05
C LEU A 381 -7.44 15.34 -21.49
N THR A 382 -8.66 15.29 -22.02
CA THR A 382 -9.69 14.34 -21.59
C THR A 382 -9.25 12.90 -21.84
N VAL A 383 -8.72 12.61 -23.03
CA VAL A 383 -8.19 11.28 -23.38
C VAL A 383 -7.04 10.90 -22.45
N SER A 384 -6.11 11.82 -22.17
CA SER A 384 -4.97 11.58 -21.28
C SER A 384 -5.43 11.30 -19.85
N ILE A 385 -6.41 12.06 -19.34
CA ILE A 385 -7.04 11.83 -18.03
C ILE A 385 -7.67 10.44 -17.97
N VAL A 386 -8.50 10.09 -18.95
CA VAL A 386 -9.18 8.79 -19.02
C VAL A 386 -8.16 7.65 -19.09
N ASN A 387 -7.10 7.80 -19.90
CA ASN A 387 -6.02 6.82 -19.97
C ASN A 387 -5.34 6.61 -18.61
N SER A 388 -5.04 7.69 -17.89
CA SER A 388 -4.45 7.59 -16.55
C SER A 388 -5.39 6.94 -15.53
N GLN A 389 -6.70 7.10 -15.70
CA GLN A 389 -7.71 6.52 -14.80
C GLN A 389 -7.75 4.98 -14.89
N PHE A 390 -7.40 4.39 -16.04
CA PHE A 390 -7.37 2.94 -16.21
C PHE A 390 -6.27 2.24 -15.39
N GLU A 391 -5.31 2.98 -14.82
CA GLU A 391 -4.36 2.43 -13.84
C GLU A 391 -5.07 1.86 -12.59
N ALA A 392 -6.30 2.27 -12.32
CA ALA A 392 -7.15 1.69 -11.28
C ALA A 392 -7.47 0.21 -11.51
N LEU A 393 -7.38 -0.29 -12.75
CA LEU A 393 -7.61 -1.69 -13.09
C LEU A 393 -6.41 -2.61 -12.79
N GLN A 394 -5.23 -2.04 -12.51
CA GLN A 394 -4.03 -2.82 -12.25
C GLN A 394 -4.18 -3.66 -10.98
N SER A 395 -3.95 -4.97 -11.08
CA SER A 395 -3.98 -5.88 -9.92
C SER A 395 -2.96 -5.44 -8.86
N LYS A 396 -3.40 -5.47 -7.60
CA LYS A 396 -2.56 -5.24 -6.42
C LYS A 396 -2.28 -6.52 -5.63
N ASP A 397 -2.65 -7.68 -6.19
CA ASP A 397 -2.69 -8.95 -5.45
C ASP A 397 -1.33 -9.34 -4.86
N ASN A 398 -0.21 -9.07 -5.56
CA ASN A 398 1.13 -9.35 -5.04
C ASN A 398 1.40 -8.52 -3.77
N ILE A 399 1.23 -7.20 -3.84
CA ILE A 399 1.47 -6.29 -2.72
C ILE A 399 0.54 -6.63 -1.56
N LEU A 400 -0.74 -6.92 -1.85
CA LEU A 400 -1.73 -7.28 -0.83
C LEU A 400 -1.41 -8.62 -0.17
N PHE A 401 -0.94 -9.60 -0.94
CA PHE A 401 -0.51 -10.89 -0.41
C PHE A 401 0.70 -10.72 0.52
N GLU A 402 1.69 -9.94 0.11
CA GLU A 402 2.88 -9.63 0.91
C GLU A 402 2.51 -8.95 2.24
N ARG A 403 1.58 -8.00 2.21
CA ARG A 403 1.04 -7.39 3.45
C ARG A 403 0.39 -8.42 4.35
N LYS A 404 -0.37 -9.37 3.80
CA LYS A 404 -0.99 -10.46 4.57
C LYS A 404 0.07 -11.38 5.19
N VAL A 405 1.12 -11.74 4.47
CA VAL A 405 2.23 -12.55 5.04
C VAL A 405 2.95 -11.79 6.16
N ALA A 406 3.10 -10.47 6.05
CA ALA A 406 3.64 -9.64 7.12
C ALA A 406 2.73 -9.59 8.36
N ALA A 407 1.41 -9.46 8.15
CA ALA A 407 0.43 -9.52 9.24
C ALA A 407 0.43 -10.91 9.92
N LEU A 408 0.62 -11.99 9.17
CA LEU A 408 0.78 -13.33 9.71
C LEU A 408 2.03 -13.44 10.60
N ALA A 409 3.17 -12.92 10.13
CA ALA A 409 4.42 -12.87 10.91
C ALA A 409 4.21 -12.16 12.26
N LEU A 410 3.57 -10.99 12.21
CA LEU A 410 3.27 -10.16 13.37
C LEU A 410 2.29 -10.85 14.33
N GLY A 411 1.25 -11.51 13.80
CA GLY A 411 0.27 -12.25 14.61
C GLY A 411 0.88 -13.46 15.33
N LEU A 412 1.88 -14.10 14.72
CA LEU A 412 2.65 -15.20 15.31
C LEU A 412 3.80 -14.72 16.21
N GLY A 413 4.08 -13.42 16.25
CA GLY A 413 5.23 -12.84 16.96
C GLY A 413 6.57 -13.29 16.39
N VAL A 414 6.64 -13.51 15.07
CA VAL A 414 7.86 -13.88 14.34
C VAL A 414 8.64 -12.62 13.96
N ASN A 415 9.90 -12.53 14.37
CA ASN A 415 10.76 -11.39 14.01
C ASN A 415 11.38 -11.55 12.62
N ASP A 416 10.52 -11.51 11.58
CA ASP A 416 10.94 -11.44 10.18
C ASP A 416 11.06 -9.98 9.74
N SER A 417 12.27 -9.43 9.86
CA SER A 417 12.51 -8.02 9.55
C SER A 417 12.32 -7.69 8.07
N ILE A 418 12.57 -8.63 7.16
CA ILE A 418 12.41 -8.44 5.72
C ILE A 418 10.93 -8.30 5.38
N GLN A 419 10.11 -9.21 5.92
CA GLN A 419 8.69 -9.21 5.66
C GLN A 419 7.98 -8.05 6.36
N ILE A 420 8.29 -7.78 7.63
CA ILE A 420 7.62 -6.74 8.43
C ILE A 420 7.92 -5.34 7.87
N LYS A 421 9.12 -5.10 7.33
CA LYS A 421 9.46 -3.80 6.69
C LYS A 421 8.58 -3.46 5.48
N LYS A 422 7.90 -4.43 4.88
CA LYS A 422 6.91 -4.20 3.81
C LYS A 422 5.65 -3.47 4.31
N VAL A 423 5.34 -3.54 5.61
CA VAL A 423 4.18 -2.85 6.22
C VAL A 423 4.56 -1.72 7.18
N TYR A 424 5.71 -1.80 7.84
CA TYR A 424 6.18 -0.77 8.77
C TYR A 424 7.72 -0.79 8.93
N PRO A 425 8.43 0.36 8.84
CA PRO A 425 9.89 0.39 8.82
C PRO A 425 10.57 -0.09 10.11
N ASP A 426 9.92 0.09 11.28
CA ASP A 426 10.45 -0.31 12.59
C ASP A 426 9.85 -1.65 13.03
N THR A 427 10.60 -2.73 12.77
CA THR A 427 10.18 -4.11 13.05
C THR A 427 9.82 -4.34 14.52
N GLN A 428 10.59 -3.79 15.46
CA GLN A 428 10.37 -4.03 16.89
C GLN A 428 9.13 -3.31 17.41
N ALA A 429 8.92 -2.06 16.97
CA ALA A 429 7.69 -1.35 17.29
C ALA A 429 6.45 -2.05 16.70
N ALA A 430 6.52 -2.53 15.45
CA ALA A 430 5.43 -3.29 14.85
C ALA A 430 5.10 -4.56 15.64
N LEU A 431 6.12 -5.34 16.04
CA LEU A 431 5.93 -6.54 16.86
C LEU A 431 5.28 -6.23 18.21
N SER A 432 5.76 -5.18 18.90
CA SER A 432 5.21 -4.77 20.19
C SER A 432 3.74 -4.33 20.10
N ILE A 433 3.40 -3.55 19.06
CA ILE A 433 2.03 -3.10 18.83
C ILE A 433 1.14 -4.28 18.43
N ALA A 434 1.62 -5.15 17.54
CA ALA A 434 0.88 -6.34 17.08
C ALA A 434 0.58 -7.31 18.22
N GLN A 435 1.52 -7.52 19.14
CA GLN A 435 1.29 -8.37 20.32
C GLN A 435 0.11 -7.85 21.15
N LYS A 436 0.12 -6.56 21.52
CA LYS A 436 -0.96 -5.94 22.29
C LYS A 436 -2.29 -5.94 21.53
N ALA A 437 -2.24 -5.72 20.22
CA ALA A 437 -3.43 -5.74 19.37
C ALA A 437 -4.03 -7.15 19.26
N SER A 438 -3.20 -8.20 19.15
CA SER A 438 -3.63 -9.60 19.11
C SER A 438 -4.26 -10.04 20.43
N GLU A 439 -3.67 -9.67 21.58
CA GLU A 439 -4.24 -9.92 22.91
C GLU A 439 -5.64 -9.29 23.09
N LYS A 440 -5.88 -8.14 22.47
CA LYS A 440 -7.15 -7.39 22.56
C LYS A 440 -8.10 -7.64 21.39
N ASN A 441 -7.79 -8.54 20.44
CA ASN A 441 -8.56 -8.79 19.21
C ASN A 441 -8.82 -7.51 18.38
N LEU A 442 -7.84 -6.62 18.26
CA LEU A 442 -7.98 -5.35 17.54
C LEU A 442 -7.53 -5.44 16.09
N SER A 443 -8.23 -4.72 15.21
CA SER A 443 -7.91 -4.62 13.78
C SER A 443 -7.79 -6.02 13.14
N ILE A 444 -6.86 -6.19 12.20
CA ILE A 444 -6.62 -7.43 11.48
C ILE A 444 -6.44 -8.64 12.41
N PHE A 445 -5.91 -8.46 13.62
CA PHE A 445 -5.66 -9.55 14.56
C PHE A 445 -6.92 -10.08 15.25
N GLY A 446 -8.02 -9.32 15.24
CA GLY A 446 -9.35 -9.79 15.63
C GLY A 446 -10.08 -10.54 14.51
N LEU A 447 -9.66 -10.34 13.26
CA LEU A 447 -10.34 -10.84 12.07
C LEU A 447 -9.79 -12.19 11.60
N TYR A 448 -10.68 -13.00 11.05
CA TYR A 448 -10.28 -14.21 10.33
C TYR A 448 -9.52 -13.85 9.04
N PRO A 449 -8.42 -14.57 8.68
CA PRO A 449 -7.87 -15.74 9.35
C PRO A 449 -6.80 -15.44 10.41
N PHE A 450 -6.40 -14.18 10.60
CA PHE A 450 -5.25 -13.83 11.45
C PHE A 450 -5.50 -14.05 12.94
N ASN A 451 -6.75 -13.98 13.36
CA ASN A 451 -7.17 -14.32 14.71
C ASN A 451 -6.95 -15.79 15.08
N GLU A 452 -6.65 -16.67 14.12
CA GLU A 452 -6.30 -18.07 14.36
C GLU A 452 -4.88 -18.25 14.90
N THR A 453 -3.99 -17.28 14.68
CA THR A 453 -2.55 -17.39 15.03
C THR A 453 -2.30 -17.69 16.50
N ARG A 454 -3.21 -17.26 17.40
CA ARG A 454 -3.18 -17.56 18.84
C ARG A 454 -3.32 -19.05 19.20
N TYR A 455 -3.83 -19.86 18.28
CA TYR A 455 -3.98 -21.31 18.49
C TYR A 455 -2.73 -22.09 18.09
N ILE A 456 -1.64 -21.43 17.70
CA ILE A 456 -0.37 -22.11 17.47
C ILE A 456 0.03 -22.94 18.70
N GLY A 457 0.43 -24.19 18.44
CA GLY A 457 0.76 -25.15 19.48
C GLY A 457 -0.43 -25.78 20.19
N LYS A 458 -1.68 -25.51 19.80
CA LYS A 458 -2.86 -26.25 20.28
C LYS A 458 -3.10 -27.48 19.42
N THR A 459 -3.72 -28.50 20.00
CA THR A 459 -4.20 -29.69 19.28
C THR A 459 -5.62 -29.45 18.82
N ILE A 460 -5.92 -29.82 17.58
CA ILE A 460 -7.27 -29.76 17.02
C ILE A 460 -7.78 -31.17 16.69
N ASN A 461 -9.09 -31.32 16.67
CA ASN A 461 -9.71 -32.55 16.19
C ASN A 461 -9.49 -32.65 14.68
N ALA A 462 -8.85 -33.73 14.22
CA ALA A 462 -8.69 -33.98 12.81
C ALA A 462 -10.05 -34.26 12.18
N TYR A 463 -10.49 -33.37 11.29
CA TYR A 463 -11.63 -33.64 10.43
C TYR A 463 -11.17 -34.51 9.26
N THR A 464 -12.00 -35.48 8.86
CA THR A 464 -11.80 -36.26 7.63
C THR A 464 -12.05 -35.36 6.43
N LEU A 465 -10.97 -34.76 5.91
CA LEU A 465 -11.01 -33.94 4.70
C LEU A 465 -10.58 -34.75 3.47
N PRO A 466 -11.07 -34.40 2.27
CA PRO A 466 -10.60 -35.01 1.03
C PRO A 466 -9.10 -34.74 0.84
N ILE A 467 -8.37 -35.72 0.30
CA ILE A 467 -6.93 -35.58 0.03
C ILE A 467 -6.73 -34.65 -1.17
N CYS A 468 -5.88 -33.63 -1.03
CA CYS A 468 -5.48 -32.78 -2.16
C CYS A 468 -4.74 -33.66 -3.18
N ARG A 469 -5.20 -33.69 -4.44
CA ARG A 469 -4.59 -34.54 -5.47
C ARG A 469 -3.15 -34.12 -5.77
N GLU A 470 -2.85 -32.83 -5.70
CA GLU A 470 -1.53 -32.26 -5.99
C GLU A 470 -1.24 -31.05 -5.10
N GLY A 471 0.03 -30.89 -4.74
CA GLY A 471 0.54 -29.75 -3.99
C GLY A 471 1.95 -30.00 -3.49
N SER A 472 2.64 -28.95 -3.07
CA SER A 472 4.05 -29.02 -2.70
C SER A 472 4.49 -27.90 -1.78
N LEU A 473 5.50 -28.16 -0.96
CA LEU A 473 6.25 -27.17 -0.17
C LEU A 473 7.51 -26.76 -0.93
N THR A 474 7.47 -25.64 -1.62
CA THR A 474 8.51 -25.15 -2.55
C THR A 474 9.79 -24.74 -1.84
N SER A 475 9.72 -23.84 -0.86
CA SER A 475 10.89 -23.34 -0.14
C SER A 475 10.72 -23.42 1.37
N ILE A 476 11.86 -23.53 2.05
CA ILE A 476 12.00 -23.38 3.50
C ILE A 476 13.23 -22.51 3.68
N ASP A 477 13.03 -21.30 4.16
CA ASP A 477 14.05 -20.28 4.28
C ASP A 477 14.21 -19.86 5.75
N GLU A 478 15.45 -19.59 6.16
CA GLU A 478 15.73 -19.16 7.54
C GLU A 478 15.17 -17.75 7.78
N VAL A 479 14.60 -17.54 8.96
CA VAL A 479 14.21 -16.21 9.44
C VAL A 479 15.28 -15.72 10.40
N GLU A 480 15.94 -14.62 10.06
CA GLU A 480 16.92 -13.98 10.94
C GLU A 480 16.39 -12.63 11.44
N PRO A 481 16.47 -12.34 12.76
CA PRO A 481 17.16 -13.13 13.78
C PRO A 481 16.32 -14.24 14.45
N ASP A 482 15.06 -14.47 14.03
CA ASP A 482 14.15 -15.38 14.74
C ASP A 482 14.37 -16.88 14.44
N LYS A 483 15.14 -17.54 15.30
CA LYS A 483 15.44 -18.97 15.14
C LYS A 483 14.29 -19.93 15.49
N ARG A 484 13.17 -19.43 16.03
CA ARG A 484 12.04 -20.31 16.41
C ARG A 484 11.24 -20.76 15.21
N PHE A 485 11.25 -19.98 14.13
CA PHE A 485 10.47 -20.23 12.93
C PHE A 485 11.34 -20.28 11.68
N VAL A 486 10.77 -20.87 10.62
CA VAL A 486 11.25 -20.78 9.24
C VAL A 486 10.13 -20.25 8.36
N HIS A 487 10.52 -19.46 7.35
CA HIS A 487 9.61 -19.01 6.32
C HIS A 487 9.40 -20.14 5.32
N VAL A 488 8.15 -20.39 4.93
CA VAL A 488 7.81 -21.48 4.02
C VAL A 488 6.93 -21.00 2.89
N SER A 489 7.20 -21.49 1.69
CA SER A 489 6.38 -21.22 0.50
C SER A 489 6.00 -22.51 -0.20
N GLY A 490 4.89 -22.50 -0.94
CA GLY A 490 4.47 -23.66 -1.71
C GLY A 490 3.24 -23.41 -2.56
N TRP A 491 2.69 -24.49 -3.09
CA TRP A 491 1.47 -24.44 -3.89
C TRP A 491 0.57 -25.65 -3.62
N LEU A 492 -0.72 -25.49 -3.87
CA LEU A 492 -1.75 -26.52 -3.75
C LEU A 492 -2.65 -26.47 -4.98
N ASN A 493 -3.07 -27.63 -5.47
CA ASN A 493 -4.12 -27.75 -6.46
C ASN A 493 -5.43 -28.06 -5.73
N SER A 494 -6.19 -27.01 -5.43
CA SER A 494 -7.48 -27.10 -4.74
C SER A 494 -8.58 -26.45 -5.56
N LYS A 495 -9.76 -27.08 -5.57
CA LYS A 495 -10.96 -26.54 -6.25
C LYS A 495 -11.46 -25.25 -5.60
N SER A 496 -11.32 -25.14 -4.28
CA SER A 496 -11.59 -23.94 -3.50
C SER A 496 -10.29 -23.39 -2.93
N GLN A 497 -10.09 -22.08 -3.01
CA GLN A 497 -8.90 -21.45 -2.46
C GLN A 497 -9.08 -21.25 -0.94
N PRO A 498 -8.37 -22.00 -0.07
CA PRO A 498 -8.40 -21.73 1.36
C PRO A 498 -7.79 -20.36 1.63
N GLN A 499 -8.33 -19.54 2.55
CA GLN A 499 -7.67 -18.29 2.95
C GLN A 499 -6.42 -18.57 3.81
N MET A 500 -6.43 -19.68 4.54
CA MET A 500 -5.35 -20.08 5.45
C MET A 500 -5.11 -21.60 5.40
N ILE A 501 -3.84 -21.97 5.50
CA ILE A 501 -3.40 -23.35 5.65
C ILE A 501 -2.80 -23.50 7.06
N ARG A 502 -3.22 -24.54 7.77
CA ARG A 502 -2.64 -24.98 9.04
C ARG A 502 -1.63 -26.08 8.77
N PHE A 503 -0.44 -25.98 9.34
CA PHE A 503 0.51 -27.08 9.38
C PHE A 503 0.26 -27.88 10.65
N LEU A 504 -0.09 -29.15 10.51
CA LEU A 504 -0.31 -30.07 11.63
C LEU A 504 0.79 -31.11 11.68
N ASN A 505 1.23 -31.46 12.89
CA ASN A 505 2.09 -32.62 13.08
C ASN A 505 1.27 -33.92 13.26
N SER A 506 1.96 -35.04 13.43
CA SER A 506 1.34 -36.37 13.65
C SER A 506 0.42 -36.48 14.88
N LYS A 507 0.44 -35.50 15.80
CA LYS A 507 -0.45 -35.42 16.96
C LYS A 507 -1.61 -34.43 16.75
N ASN A 508 -1.86 -33.99 15.51
CA ASN A 508 -2.82 -32.94 15.16
C ASN A 508 -2.58 -31.61 15.89
N LYS A 509 -1.33 -31.34 16.29
CA LYS A 509 -0.93 -30.07 16.89
C LYS A 509 -0.62 -29.07 15.78
N ILE A 510 -1.15 -27.86 15.88
CA ILE A 510 -0.84 -26.77 14.96
C ILE A 510 0.60 -26.31 15.21
N VAL A 511 1.42 -26.37 14.17
CA VAL A 511 2.84 -26.04 14.23
C VAL A 511 3.26 -24.96 13.23
N GLY A 512 2.30 -24.37 12.53
CA GLY A 512 2.53 -23.28 11.60
C GLY A 512 1.26 -22.88 10.89
N TYR A 513 1.34 -21.76 10.18
CA TYR A 513 0.26 -21.25 9.35
C TYR A 513 0.83 -20.69 8.05
N ALA A 514 0.04 -20.73 6.98
CA ALA A 514 0.31 -20.00 5.74
C ALA A 514 -0.95 -19.31 5.22
N ILE A 515 -0.77 -18.16 4.56
CA ILE A 515 -1.81 -17.46 3.82
C ILE A 515 -1.69 -17.82 2.35
N THR A 516 -2.79 -17.81 1.62
CA THR A 516 -2.79 -18.15 0.20
C THR A 516 -3.10 -17.00 -0.74
N LYS A 517 -2.71 -17.20 -2.00
CA LYS A 517 -3.08 -16.38 -3.14
C LYS A 517 -3.35 -17.28 -4.36
N LYS A 518 -4.30 -16.88 -5.21
CA LYS A 518 -4.56 -17.54 -6.49
C LYS A 518 -3.48 -17.21 -7.52
N ASP A 519 -3.03 -18.23 -8.25
CA ASP A 519 -2.10 -18.12 -9.38
C ASP A 519 -2.54 -19.06 -10.51
N GLY A 520 -3.34 -18.52 -11.44
CA GLY A 520 -3.99 -19.31 -12.49
C GLY A 520 -4.88 -20.42 -11.92
N LEU A 521 -4.50 -21.68 -12.16
CA LEU A 521 -5.16 -22.88 -11.63
C LEU A 521 -4.59 -23.35 -10.28
N ARG A 522 -3.47 -22.77 -9.83
CA ARG A 522 -2.81 -23.12 -8.57
C ARG A 522 -3.16 -22.15 -7.47
N THR A 523 -3.06 -22.61 -6.23
CA THR A 523 -3.10 -21.78 -5.03
C THR A 523 -1.70 -21.74 -4.45
N LEU A 524 -1.02 -20.59 -4.54
CA LEU A 524 0.25 -20.36 -3.85
C LEU A 524 0.00 -20.10 -2.38
N TYR A 525 0.93 -20.47 -1.54
CA TYR A 525 0.90 -20.15 -0.12
C TYR A 525 2.27 -19.75 0.41
N GLU A 526 2.27 -18.83 1.38
CA GLU A 526 3.44 -18.39 2.12
C GLU A 526 3.11 -18.24 3.60
N GLY A 527 4.05 -18.58 4.46
CA GLY A 527 3.81 -18.58 5.90
C GLY A 527 5.00 -18.98 6.74
N TYR A 528 4.72 -19.42 7.96
CA TYR A 528 5.72 -19.72 8.97
C TYR A 528 5.46 -21.08 9.61
N LEU A 529 6.53 -21.85 9.78
CA LEU A 529 6.55 -23.16 10.41
C LEU A 529 7.53 -23.14 11.58
N VAL A 530 7.17 -23.78 12.70
CA VAL A 530 8.09 -23.95 13.84
C VAL A 530 9.29 -24.80 13.41
N THR A 531 10.50 -24.28 13.63
CA THR A 531 11.78 -24.89 13.18
C THR A 531 11.92 -26.34 13.62
N SER A 532 11.53 -26.67 14.85
CA SER A 532 11.61 -28.06 15.39
C SER A 532 10.75 -29.09 14.64
N GLN A 533 9.91 -28.66 13.69
CA GLN A 533 9.08 -29.54 12.86
C GLN A 533 9.60 -29.72 11.44
N ILE A 534 10.72 -29.08 11.09
CA ILE A 534 11.42 -29.35 9.83
C ILE A 534 11.82 -30.83 9.82
N SER A 535 11.69 -31.47 8.65
CA SER A 535 11.98 -32.89 8.46
C SER A 535 11.15 -33.84 9.35
N LYS A 536 9.92 -33.44 9.71
CA LYS A 536 8.87 -34.32 10.23
C LYS A 536 7.70 -34.42 9.24
N ASP A 537 6.91 -35.48 9.38
CA ASP A 537 5.66 -35.62 8.63
C ASP A 537 4.66 -34.55 9.07
N LEU A 538 4.19 -33.78 8.09
CA LEU A 538 3.25 -32.69 8.29
C LEU A 538 2.00 -32.91 7.44
N VAL A 539 0.86 -32.53 7.98
CA VAL A 539 -0.40 -32.45 7.25
C VAL A 539 -0.74 -30.97 7.06
N LEU A 540 -0.88 -30.55 5.80
CA LEU A 540 -1.39 -29.23 5.46
C LEU A 540 -2.90 -29.33 5.39
N GLN A 541 -3.59 -28.50 6.17
CA GLN A 541 -5.03 -28.44 6.24
C GLN A 541 -5.52 -27.05 5.86
N GLY A 542 -6.27 -26.95 4.76
CA GLY A 542 -6.96 -25.70 4.39
C GLY A 542 -8.16 -25.41 5.30
N ASP A 543 -8.61 -24.16 5.33
CA ASP A 543 -9.83 -23.75 6.00
C ASP A 543 -11.11 -24.05 5.19
N GLY A 544 -12.20 -24.31 5.91
CA GLY A 544 -13.42 -24.90 5.34
C GLY A 544 -13.16 -26.30 4.77
N ALA A 545 -14.18 -26.93 4.18
CA ALA A 545 -14.00 -28.20 3.46
C ALA A 545 -13.15 -28.01 2.18
N SER A 546 -11.83 -27.84 2.30
CA SER A 546 -10.93 -27.55 1.18
C SER A 546 -10.10 -28.77 0.76
N CYS A 547 -9.09 -29.23 1.53
CA CYS A 547 -8.48 -30.57 1.41
C CYS A 547 -7.32 -30.74 2.43
N GLN A 548 -6.76 -31.95 2.55
CA GLN A 548 -5.54 -32.24 3.31
C GLN A 548 -4.41 -32.76 2.41
N LEU A 549 -3.17 -32.34 2.66
CA LEU A 549 -1.97 -32.83 1.97
C LEU A 549 -0.92 -33.30 2.97
N ASN A 550 -0.49 -34.56 2.84
CA ASN A 550 0.63 -35.08 3.62
C ASN A 550 1.95 -34.69 2.96
N ILE A 551 2.74 -33.87 3.65
CA ILE A 551 4.09 -33.51 3.24
C ILE A 551 5.07 -34.37 4.05
N LEU A 552 5.63 -35.36 3.36
CA LEU A 552 6.68 -36.21 3.90
C LEU A 552 8.03 -35.52 3.71
N ASN A 553 8.43 -34.70 4.67
CA ASN A 553 9.83 -34.29 4.81
C ASN A 553 10.35 -35.07 6.00
N GLY A 554 11.19 -36.07 5.81
CA GLY A 554 11.56 -36.97 6.89
C GLY A 554 12.99 -37.44 6.79
N TYR A 555 13.72 -37.38 7.91
CA TYR A 555 14.85 -38.27 8.13
C TYR A 555 14.33 -39.72 8.11
N ILE A 556 14.83 -40.54 7.21
CA ILE A 556 14.45 -41.95 7.15
C ILE A 556 15.22 -42.69 8.25
N ARG A 557 14.49 -43.22 9.24
CA ARG A 557 15.03 -44.29 10.09
C ARG A 557 15.01 -45.57 9.26
N LYS A 558 16.19 -46.12 9.01
CA LYS A 558 16.38 -47.40 8.30
C LYS A 558 15.38 -48.44 8.84
N SER A 559 14.54 -48.99 7.96
CA SER A 559 13.75 -50.18 8.29
C SER A 559 14.69 -51.39 8.43
N ASN A 560 14.43 -52.28 9.39
CA ASN A 560 15.24 -53.49 9.62
C ASN A 560 15.37 -54.41 8.38
N HIS A 561 14.56 -54.21 7.34
CA HIS A 561 14.54 -55.01 6.11
C HIS A 561 15.21 -54.36 4.89
N GLN A 562 15.69 -53.10 4.97
CA GLN A 562 16.34 -52.44 3.82
C GLN A 562 17.86 -52.72 3.76
N ARG A 563 18.35 -53.22 2.61
CA ARG A 563 19.79 -53.43 2.36
C ARG A 563 20.41 -52.18 1.73
N ILE A 564 21.60 -51.80 2.23
CA ILE A 564 22.37 -50.66 1.69
C ILE A 564 23.44 -51.22 0.76
N VAL A 565 23.45 -50.75 -0.48
CA VAL A 565 24.40 -51.19 -1.52
C VAL A 565 25.10 -49.97 -2.10
N ILE A 566 26.40 -50.05 -2.35
CA ILE A 566 27.13 -49.00 -3.07
C ILE A 566 27.01 -49.29 -4.57
N THR A 567 26.62 -48.28 -5.35
CA THR A 567 26.48 -48.40 -6.81
C THR A 567 27.36 -47.40 -7.54
N LYS A 568 27.74 -47.76 -8.78
CA LYS A 568 28.32 -46.84 -9.76
C LYS A 568 27.29 -46.35 -10.79
N ASN A 569 26.10 -46.96 -10.80
CA ASN A 569 25.02 -46.59 -11.73
C ASN A 569 24.25 -45.41 -11.14
N CYS A 570 24.88 -44.24 -11.21
CA CYS A 570 24.26 -42.96 -10.90
C CYS A 570 24.75 -41.97 -11.93
N GLU A 571 23.87 -41.15 -12.46
CA GLU A 571 24.23 -39.99 -13.25
C GLU A 571 23.48 -38.79 -12.69
N GLY A 572 24.18 -37.70 -12.43
CA GLY A 572 23.57 -36.58 -11.73
C GLY A 572 24.55 -35.53 -11.31
N TYR A 573 24.02 -34.47 -10.74
CA TYR A 573 24.81 -33.35 -10.25
C TYR A 573 24.10 -32.69 -9.06
N ILE A 574 24.88 -32.25 -8.08
CA ILE A 574 24.39 -31.33 -7.04
C ILE A 574 24.61 -29.94 -7.61
N ASP A 575 23.56 -29.16 -7.85
CA ASP A 575 23.72 -27.82 -8.43
C ASP A 575 24.16 -26.82 -7.34
N THR A 576 23.46 -26.84 -6.21
CA THR A 576 23.74 -25.93 -5.10
C THR A 576 23.61 -26.61 -3.74
N ILE A 577 24.39 -26.09 -2.80
CA ILE A 577 24.29 -26.40 -1.37
C ILE A 577 24.16 -25.06 -0.63
N ASN A 578 23.09 -24.90 0.15
CA ASN A 578 22.73 -23.67 0.85
C ASN A 578 22.71 -22.44 -0.08
N ASP A 579 22.08 -22.61 -1.24
CA ASP A 579 21.95 -21.60 -2.30
C ASP A 579 23.28 -21.12 -2.92
N ALA A 580 24.42 -21.72 -2.53
CA ALA A 580 25.73 -21.51 -3.15
C ALA A 580 26.02 -22.61 -4.19
N PRO A 581 26.71 -22.31 -5.31
CA PRO A 581 27.15 -23.32 -6.28
C PRO A 581 27.91 -24.46 -5.60
N TYR A 582 27.80 -25.66 -6.17
CA TYR A 582 28.47 -26.85 -5.64
C TYR A 582 29.96 -26.64 -5.37
N SER A 583 30.38 -27.07 -4.19
CA SER A 583 31.77 -27.11 -3.75
C SER A 583 32.06 -28.47 -3.12
N PRO A 584 33.29 -29.03 -3.25
CA PRO A 584 33.70 -30.27 -2.61
C PRO A 584 33.61 -30.24 -1.07
N SER A 585 33.53 -29.04 -0.49
CA SER A 585 33.25 -28.86 0.92
C SER A 585 32.35 -27.66 1.19
N PHE A 586 31.50 -27.77 2.21
CA PHE A 586 30.65 -26.68 2.66
C PHE A 586 30.54 -26.61 4.19
N LEU A 587 30.19 -25.43 4.68
CA LEU A 587 29.85 -25.19 6.08
C LEU A 587 28.34 -24.93 6.17
N SER A 588 27.67 -25.62 7.10
CA SER A 588 26.29 -25.30 7.48
C SER A 588 26.16 -25.26 8.99
N ASN A 589 25.43 -24.28 9.50
CA ASN A 589 25.26 -24.07 10.94
C ASN A 589 23.85 -24.45 11.43
N ARG A 590 22.86 -24.56 10.52
CA ARG A 590 21.45 -24.72 10.89
C ARG A 590 20.65 -25.47 9.83
N LEU A 591 20.40 -24.90 8.65
CA LEU A 591 19.76 -25.63 7.56
C LEU A 591 20.75 -26.15 6.52
N LEU A 592 20.51 -27.37 6.06
CA LEU A 592 21.12 -27.96 4.87
C LEU A 592 20.08 -27.96 3.76
N LYS A 593 20.27 -27.11 2.75
CA LYS A 593 19.47 -27.06 1.53
C LYS A 593 20.30 -27.58 0.37
N VAL A 594 19.83 -28.61 -0.33
CA VAL A 594 20.54 -29.20 -1.46
C VAL A 594 19.57 -29.35 -2.61
N GLN A 595 19.98 -28.92 -3.80
CA GLN A 595 19.23 -29.14 -5.03
C GLN A 595 20.15 -29.74 -6.11
N GLY A 596 19.55 -30.49 -7.01
CA GLY A 596 20.29 -31.19 -8.06
C GLY A 596 19.38 -31.99 -8.97
N TRP A 597 19.98 -32.93 -9.69
CA TRP A 597 19.28 -33.96 -10.44
C TRP A 597 20.01 -35.29 -10.34
N LEU A 598 19.26 -36.40 -10.40
CA LEU A 598 19.80 -37.75 -10.32
C LEU A 598 18.97 -38.73 -11.15
N THR A 599 19.65 -39.55 -11.95
CA THR A 599 19.11 -40.62 -12.79
C THR A 599 19.95 -41.89 -12.59
N LYS A 600 19.41 -43.05 -13.00
CA LYS A 600 20.19 -44.29 -13.04
C LYS A 600 21.04 -44.36 -14.32
N PHE A 601 20.47 -43.90 -15.44
CA PHE A 601 21.06 -43.85 -16.77
C PHE A 601 20.50 -42.64 -17.53
N VAL A 602 21.30 -41.98 -18.38
CA VAL A 602 20.83 -40.89 -19.25
C VAL A 602 20.68 -41.29 -20.73
N ASP A 603 21.22 -42.44 -21.12
CA ASP A 603 21.24 -42.92 -22.51
C ASP A 603 19.86 -43.39 -23.01
N SER A 604 19.82 -44.13 -24.14
CA SER A 604 18.59 -44.62 -24.79
C SER A 604 17.66 -45.48 -23.91
N LYS A 605 18.12 -45.90 -22.73
CA LYS A 605 17.34 -46.55 -21.67
C LYS A 605 17.26 -45.67 -20.41
N ALA A 606 17.02 -44.37 -20.57
CA ALA A 606 16.96 -43.43 -19.46
C ALA A 606 15.96 -43.91 -18.40
N GLU A 607 16.43 -44.03 -17.16
CA GLU A 607 15.65 -44.59 -16.07
C GLU A 607 15.78 -43.70 -14.82
N LEU A 608 14.64 -43.30 -14.28
CA LEU A 608 14.57 -42.49 -13.06
C LEU A 608 14.57 -43.40 -11.81
N PRO A 609 15.22 -42.97 -10.73
CA PRO A 609 15.09 -43.62 -9.43
C PRO A 609 13.66 -43.53 -8.87
N GLU A 610 13.24 -44.51 -8.08
CA GLU A 610 11.92 -44.48 -7.39
C GLU A 610 11.85 -43.29 -6.43
N ALA A 611 12.92 -43.08 -5.66
CA ALA A 611 13.10 -41.90 -4.83
C ALA A 611 14.60 -41.55 -4.73
N VAL A 612 14.93 -40.26 -4.69
CA VAL A 612 16.29 -39.77 -4.41
C VAL A 612 16.40 -39.45 -2.91
N LEU A 613 17.55 -39.78 -2.32
CA LEU A 613 17.88 -39.56 -0.91
C LEU A 613 19.21 -38.80 -0.82
N LEU A 614 19.35 -37.93 0.19
CA LEU A 614 20.67 -37.50 0.64
C LEU A 614 21.14 -38.43 1.76
N VAL A 615 22.44 -38.66 1.83
CA VAL A 615 23.07 -39.44 2.89
C VAL A 615 24.12 -38.60 3.57
N LEU A 616 23.97 -38.40 4.88
CA LEU A 616 25.00 -37.84 5.74
C LEU A 616 25.66 -38.98 6.51
N THR A 617 26.91 -39.30 6.19
CA THR A 617 27.70 -40.34 6.89
C THR A 617 28.68 -39.68 7.85
N ASP A 618 28.65 -40.06 9.12
CA ASP A 618 29.63 -39.60 10.11
C ASP A 618 30.97 -40.35 9.99
N ASN A 619 31.98 -39.90 10.74
CA ASN A 619 33.30 -40.54 10.77
C ASN A 619 33.29 -41.98 11.33
N ASN A 620 32.22 -42.39 12.01
CA ASN A 620 32.04 -43.74 12.56
C ASN A 620 31.27 -44.65 11.58
N GLY A 621 30.96 -44.18 10.38
CA GLY A 621 30.23 -44.92 9.35
C GLY A 621 28.71 -44.95 9.54
N LYS A 622 28.16 -44.26 10.55
CA LYS A 622 26.72 -44.14 10.76
C LYS A 622 26.13 -43.21 9.71
N SER A 623 25.18 -43.73 8.94
CA SER A 623 24.54 -42.99 7.86
C SER A 623 23.13 -42.53 8.26
N ILE A 624 22.85 -41.27 8.01
CA ILE A 624 21.55 -40.63 8.17
C ILE A 624 21.01 -40.35 6.78
N PHE A 625 19.79 -40.80 6.50
CA PHE A 625 19.14 -40.65 5.20
C PHE A 625 18.12 -39.53 5.28
N ILE A 626 18.16 -38.61 4.33
CA ILE A 626 17.21 -37.50 4.21
C ILE A 626 16.43 -37.73 2.93
N LYS A 627 15.10 -37.83 3.05
CA LYS A 627 14.24 -37.96 1.86
C LYS A 627 14.28 -36.66 1.06
N THR A 628 14.46 -36.76 -0.24
CA THR A 628 14.34 -35.60 -1.14
C THR A 628 12.94 -35.54 -1.74
N ARG A 629 12.61 -34.36 -2.26
CA ARG A 629 11.42 -34.13 -3.06
C ARG A 629 11.82 -33.99 -4.52
N ARG A 630 11.12 -34.69 -5.41
CA ARG A 630 11.32 -34.59 -6.86
C ARG A 630 10.93 -33.19 -7.37
N THR A 631 11.74 -32.63 -8.27
CA THR A 631 11.50 -31.35 -8.95
C THR A 631 11.63 -31.54 -10.46
N LEU A 632 11.04 -30.62 -11.24
CA LEU A 632 11.20 -30.64 -12.69
C LEU A 632 12.50 -29.92 -13.09
N ARG A 633 13.21 -30.49 -14.07
CA ARG A 633 14.44 -29.99 -14.68
C ARG A 633 14.39 -30.12 -16.21
N PRO A 634 13.57 -29.28 -16.88
CA PRO A 634 13.45 -29.30 -18.35
C PRO A 634 14.77 -29.05 -19.07
N ASP A 635 15.70 -28.35 -18.43
CA ASP A 635 17.06 -28.15 -18.92
C ASP A 635 17.84 -29.46 -19.04
N VAL A 636 17.65 -30.40 -18.11
CA VAL A 636 18.28 -31.73 -18.14
C VAL A 636 17.67 -32.57 -19.27
N GLY A 637 16.35 -32.62 -19.39
CA GLY A 637 15.70 -33.35 -20.49
C GLY A 637 16.01 -32.76 -21.87
N ALA A 638 16.14 -31.43 -21.98
CA ALA A 638 16.60 -30.79 -23.20
C ALA A 638 18.06 -31.13 -23.55
N HIS A 639 18.96 -31.14 -22.56
CA HIS A 639 20.37 -31.46 -22.76
C HIS A 639 20.58 -32.87 -23.31
N PHE A 640 19.88 -33.85 -22.73
CA PHE A 640 19.94 -35.26 -23.14
C PHE A 640 18.94 -35.65 -24.23
N LYS A 641 18.13 -34.69 -24.71
CA LYS A 641 17.06 -34.91 -25.70
C LYS A 641 16.08 -36.02 -25.30
N ASN A 642 15.80 -36.14 -24.00
CA ASN A 642 14.89 -37.14 -23.45
C ASN A 642 13.93 -36.52 -22.42
N PRO A 643 12.64 -36.33 -22.75
CA PRO A 643 11.66 -35.69 -21.86
C PRO A 643 11.41 -36.42 -20.53
N ILE A 644 11.72 -37.73 -20.45
CA ILE A 644 11.60 -38.46 -19.16
C ILE A 644 12.52 -37.83 -18.11
N LEU A 645 13.67 -37.30 -18.54
CA LEU A 645 14.65 -36.69 -17.64
C LEU A 645 14.24 -35.32 -17.11
N ASP A 646 13.15 -34.74 -17.60
CA ASP A 646 12.54 -33.55 -16.99
C ASP A 646 12.17 -33.83 -15.52
N ALA A 647 11.88 -35.07 -15.15
CA ALA A 647 11.52 -35.46 -13.79
C ALA A 647 12.71 -35.96 -12.93
N SER A 648 13.96 -35.70 -13.37
CA SER A 648 15.18 -36.12 -12.67
C SER A 648 15.60 -35.23 -11.50
N GLY A 649 15.00 -34.06 -11.36
CA GLY A 649 15.35 -33.07 -10.35
C GLY A 649 15.03 -33.53 -8.92
N TYR A 650 15.82 -33.08 -7.96
CA TYR A 650 15.54 -33.23 -6.54
C TYR A 650 15.88 -31.96 -5.74
N VAL A 651 15.20 -31.79 -4.62
CA VAL A 651 15.51 -30.79 -3.59
C VAL A 651 15.27 -31.37 -2.20
N ALA A 652 16.11 -31.01 -1.24
CA ALA A 652 15.91 -31.35 0.16
C ALA A 652 16.37 -30.20 1.05
N THR A 653 15.58 -29.96 2.10
CA THR A 653 15.96 -29.10 3.21
C THR A 653 15.88 -29.89 4.52
N ALA A 654 16.95 -29.84 5.30
CA ALA A 654 17.05 -30.55 6.57
C ALA A 654 17.61 -29.65 7.67
N ASP A 655 17.05 -29.75 8.87
CA ASP A 655 17.62 -29.12 10.07
C ASP A 655 18.81 -29.95 10.55
N VAL A 656 20.01 -29.38 10.42
CA VAL A 656 21.30 -29.96 10.80
C VAL A 656 21.90 -29.31 12.06
N SER A 657 21.13 -28.50 12.79
CA SER A 657 21.59 -27.81 14.00
C SER A 657 22.12 -28.73 15.11
N ASN A 658 21.60 -29.97 15.17
CA ASN A 658 22.01 -30.98 16.16
C ASN A 658 23.19 -31.85 15.70
N PHE A 659 23.76 -31.60 14.53
CA PHE A 659 24.87 -32.40 14.00
C PHE A 659 26.18 -31.84 14.54
N GLU A 660 27.00 -32.72 15.11
CA GLU A 660 28.33 -32.39 15.63
C GLU A 660 29.38 -33.12 14.80
N LYS A 661 30.48 -32.44 14.45
CA LYS A 661 31.64 -32.97 13.69
C LYS A 661 31.43 -32.98 12.17
N ASN A 662 32.44 -33.49 11.47
CA ASN A 662 32.45 -33.59 10.01
C ASN A 662 31.61 -34.78 9.57
N TYR A 663 30.78 -34.54 8.55
CA TYR A 663 30.04 -35.57 7.85
C TYR A 663 30.46 -35.59 6.38
N THR A 664 30.11 -36.66 5.69
CA THR A 664 30.19 -36.75 4.24
C THR A 664 28.77 -36.78 3.68
N LEU A 665 28.43 -35.78 2.87
CA LEU A 665 27.21 -35.72 2.08
C LEU A 665 27.38 -36.55 0.80
N ARG A 666 26.44 -37.45 0.54
CA ARG A 666 26.33 -38.28 -0.67
C ARG A 666 24.91 -38.29 -1.21
N LEU A 667 24.75 -38.70 -2.46
CA LEU A 667 23.45 -39.04 -3.04
C LEU A 667 23.20 -40.54 -2.97
N ALA A 668 21.95 -40.91 -2.80
CA ALA A 668 21.46 -42.27 -2.88
C ALA A 668 20.09 -42.31 -3.54
N TYR A 669 19.65 -43.50 -3.93
CA TYR A 669 18.29 -43.69 -4.41
C TYR A 669 17.69 -45.02 -3.94
N GLU A 670 16.36 -45.09 -3.91
CA GLU A 670 15.59 -46.29 -3.60
C GLU A 670 15.29 -47.09 -4.86
N GLU A 671 15.39 -48.42 -4.74
CA GLU A 671 15.01 -49.38 -5.77
C GLU A 671 14.54 -50.68 -5.11
N GLY A 672 13.23 -50.92 -5.14
CA GLY A 672 12.59 -51.98 -4.37
C GLY A 672 12.94 -51.88 -2.88
N ASN A 673 13.51 -52.94 -2.31
CA ASN A 673 13.92 -52.98 -0.89
C ASN A 673 15.38 -52.54 -0.62
N ASN A 674 16.05 -51.95 -1.61
CA ASN A 674 17.44 -51.53 -1.49
C ASN A 674 17.59 -50.00 -1.51
N ILE A 675 18.54 -49.50 -0.70
CA ILE A 675 19.05 -48.13 -0.82
C ILE A 675 20.41 -48.20 -1.50
N LYS A 676 20.52 -47.62 -2.69
CA LYS A 676 21.75 -47.58 -3.49
C LYS A 676 22.47 -46.26 -3.31
N ILE A 677 23.63 -46.28 -2.65
CA ILE A 677 24.48 -45.09 -2.44
C ILE A 677 25.38 -44.89 -3.65
N CYS A 678 25.32 -43.70 -4.25
CA CYS A 678 26.15 -43.33 -5.38
C CYS A 678 27.59 -43.07 -4.94
N SER A 679 28.53 -43.88 -5.44
CA SER A 679 29.94 -43.82 -5.05
C SER A 679 30.66 -42.53 -5.46
N GLN A 680 30.18 -41.84 -6.50
CA GLN A 680 30.82 -40.65 -7.09
C GLN A 680 30.56 -39.33 -6.34
N PHE A 681 29.47 -39.21 -5.57
CA PHE A 681 29.14 -37.98 -4.87
C PHE A 681 29.69 -38.03 -3.46
N LYS A 682 30.76 -37.28 -3.21
CA LYS A 682 31.39 -37.18 -1.89
C LYS A 682 31.72 -35.73 -1.58
N THR A 683 30.89 -35.10 -0.78
CA THR A 683 31.09 -33.71 -0.34
C THR A 683 31.36 -33.68 1.16
N ILE A 684 32.43 -33.00 1.57
CA ILE A 684 32.77 -32.85 2.99
C ILE A 684 31.88 -31.76 3.59
N SER A 685 31.13 -32.08 4.64
CA SER A 685 30.24 -31.14 5.31
C SER A 685 30.72 -30.87 6.72
N PHE A 686 30.96 -29.60 7.02
CA PHE A 686 31.28 -29.13 8.36
C PHE A 686 30.00 -28.61 9.02
N PHE A 687 29.60 -29.20 10.15
CA PHE A 687 28.49 -28.70 10.96
C PHE A 687 29.03 -28.11 12.26
N LYS A 688 28.77 -26.81 12.49
CA LYS A 688 29.12 -26.14 13.75
C LYS A 688 27.89 -26.08 14.64
N LYS A 689 28.04 -26.52 15.89
CA LYS A 689 27.06 -26.26 16.93
C LYS A 689 27.03 -24.76 17.18
N ASN A 690 25.85 -24.14 17.09
CA ASN A 690 25.70 -22.77 17.59
C ASN A 690 26.04 -22.80 19.09
N ALA A 691 27.01 -21.98 19.51
CA ALA A 691 27.15 -21.65 20.93
C ALA A 691 25.80 -21.07 21.37
N ALA A 692 25.23 -21.65 22.42
CA ALA A 692 23.90 -21.32 22.93
C ALA A 692 23.80 -19.85 23.34
#